data_AF-A0AAG5D1F6-F1
#
_entry.id   AF-A0AAG5D1F6-F1
#
_cell.length_a   1.000
_cell.length_b   1.000
_cell.length_c   1.000
_cell.angle_alpha   90.00
_cell.angle_beta   90.00
_cell.angle_gamma   90.00
#
_symmetry.space_group_name_H-M   'P 1'
#
loop_
_entity.id
_entity.type
_entity.pdbx_description
1 polymer ?
#
loop_
_entity_poly.entity_id
_entity_poly.type
_entity_poly.pdbx_seq_one_letter_code
_entity_poly.pdbx_strand_id
1 'polypeptide(L)'
;MGKELMNSSNFCQQLGATLVRNFKLKLRDSRKTIAEVFLPLYTLGTLIVLKILIPNPNFPAITEPRGAATLFEHFQHHKAHTIAVLPQPNSSTTVPFLNEVNELWMSNRRHQPGVHPIKWIVYDTPEELLAAYWRDPSKMPLALIFHSDDPLFGPLRYEIRTNPSFFVTPSTTELYASLVTCRQSDSYWSAVIPIETGDSCPVNQYYYSGFVALQTLLDYTKIRIVTQNEELQIPHITLEMFPKAAYTGNWMVAFRLVIPIYMVMALSQFITYLLILIVGEKENHIKEGLKIMGLRDSVFWCGWFVIYAVFVTFLSFVSVILVFSLGVFQHTNYLPVFILILLYSFSVILIGFMITPFFDNSRTAGILGNFAVNIMSLLYFLQVFIDDTHTSAALWTVSLISPTGFALAMDKILVLDISGQGVTLDNLWTGPGIPIGGSILMLVVDILLYAALAFYFDCVIPSDHGTKQRPCFCLNRNYWCKKKVPKVPLLNGESANSFNNALEDQARDVEPVSREMRGKEAIRIVDLYKTFHSCRKPAVNAVNGINLTIYEGQITAILGHNGAGKSTLFNILTGLTSPTSGTIYIFGYDVRDPNDMTMIRRMTGVCPQHDILFETLTPKEHLYFFAAVRGIPPSLVDSEVKKTLRDIDLFDTAETRVKHLSGGQKRKLSVGIAIIGDPKIIILDEPTAGVDPYSRRHMWSILQNRKHGKVILLTTHFMDEADILAERKAV
;
A
#
# COMPACT_ATOMS: atom_id res chain seq x y z
N MET A 1 -4.26 0.49 42.95
CA MET A 1 -2.87 0.06 42.70
C MET A 1 -2.73 -1.44 42.41
N GLY A 2 -3.15 -2.38 43.27
CA GLY A 2 -2.96 -3.83 43.03
C GLY A 2 -3.65 -4.45 41.80
N LYS A 3 -4.87 -3.99 41.44
CA LYS A 3 -5.59 -4.50 40.25
C LYS A 3 -4.99 -4.04 38.92
N GLU A 4 -4.40 -2.84 38.84
CA GLU A 4 -3.76 -2.33 37.61
C GLU A 4 -2.42 -3.02 37.35
N LEU A 5 -1.65 -3.30 38.41
CA LEU A 5 -0.41 -4.08 38.32
C LEU A 5 -0.67 -5.52 37.84
N MET A 6 -1.70 -6.21 38.36
CA MET A 6 -2.12 -7.52 37.83
C MET A 6 -2.59 -7.44 36.38
N ASN A 7 -3.30 -6.37 35.99
CA ASN A 7 -3.85 -6.24 34.64
C ASN A 7 -2.77 -5.92 33.59
N SER A 8 -1.69 -5.26 33.99
CA SER A 8 -0.48 -4.98 33.19
C SER A 8 0.40 -6.22 33.09
N SER A 9 0.64 -6.93 34.21
CA SER A 9 1.38 -8.21 34.23
C SER A 9 0.76 -9.24 33.26
N ASN A 10 -0.57 -9.36 33.27
CA ASN A 10 -1.27 -10.28 32.37
C ASN A 10 -1.17 -9.84 30.90
N PHE A 11 -1.12 -8.53 30.61
CA PHE A 11 -0.96 -8.06 29.23
C PHE A 11 0.43 -8.40 28.67
N CYS A 12 1.49 -8.12 29.43
CA CYS A 12 2.86 -8.44 29.02
C CYS A 12 3.07 -9.95 28.86
N GLN A 13 2.49 -10.75 29.75
CA GLN A 13 2.52 -12.21 29.63
C GLN A 13 1.79 -12.72 28.37
N GLN A 14 0.58 -12.22 28.12
CA GLN A 14 -0.18 -12.55 26.91
C GLN A 14 0.58 -12.15 25.64
N LEU A 15 1.17 -10.94 25.63
CA LEU A 15 1.95 -10.43 24.50
C LEU A 15 3.20 -11.29 24.27
N GLY A 16 3.97 -11.60 25.31
CA GLY A 16 5.14 -12.46 25.21
C GLY A 16 4.80 -13.85 24.64
N ALA A 17 3.72 -14.46 25.12
CA ALA A 17 3.25 -15.75 24.59
C ALA A 17 2.82 -15.66 23.12
N THR A 18 2.12 -14.59 22.73
CA THR A 18 1.71 -14.32 21.35
C THR A 18 2.90 -14.10 20.43
N LEU A 19 3.93 -13.40 20.90
CA LEU A 19 5.18 -13.19 20.15
C LEU A 19 5.93 -14.50 19.94
N VAL A 20 6.09 -15.32 20.99
CA VAL A 20 6.74 -16.64 20.86
C VAL A 20 5.96 -17.55 19.91
N ARG A 21 4.63 -17.54 19.98
CA ARG A 21 3.74 -18.24 19.04
C ARG A 21 4.02 -17.80 17.61
N ASN A 22 3.86 -16.52 17.32
CA ASN A 22 4.00 -15.97 15.97
C ASN A 22 5.41 -16.16 15.41
N PHE A 23 6.45 -16.03 16.24
CA PHE A 23 7.82 -16.31 15.84
C PHE A 23 8.00 -17.78 15.43
N LYS A 24 7.47 -18.73 16.20
CA LYS A 24 7.49 -20.16 15.84
C LYS A 24 6.69 -20.45 14.58
N LEU A 25 5.55 -19.79 14.37
CA LEU A 25 4.76 -19.91 13.15
C LEU A 25 5.59 -19.50 11.93
N LYS A 26 6.24 -18.32 11.97
CA LYS A 26 7.13 -17.85 10.89
C LYS A 26 8.34 -18.77 10.68
N LEU A 27 9.04 -19.15 11.76
CA LEU A 27 10.24 -19.99 11.67
C LEU A 27 9.94 -21.36 11.01
N ARG A 28 8.76 -21.94 11.29
CA ARG A 28 8.38 -23.26 10.78
C ARG A 28 7.72 -23.22 9.40
N ASP A 29 7.17 -22.08 8.97
CA ASP A 29 6.65 -21.86 7.62
C ASP A 29 7.71 -21.23 6.71
N SER A 30 8.88 -21.89 6.65
CA SER A 30 10.10 -21.34 6.02
C SER A 30 9.92 -20.95 4.57
N ARG A 31 9.09 -21.66 3.80
CA ARG A 31 8.82 -21.32 2.38
C ARG A 31 8.20 -19.93 2.24
N LYS A 32 7.20 -19.60 3.06
CA LYS A 32 6.54 -18.29 3.00
C LYS A 32 7.46 -17.19 3.52
N THR A 33 8.17 -17.44 4.62
CA THR A 33 9.11 -16.45 5.19
C THR A 33 10.30 -16.18 4.28
N ILE A 34 10.83 -17.20 3.59
CA ILE A 34 11.89 -17.00 2.58
C ILE A 34 11.34 -16.17 1.41
N ALA A 35 10.16 -16.49 0.90
CA ALA A 35 9.55 -15.72 -0.18
C ALA A 35 9.23 -14.26 0.22
N GLU A 36 8.81 -14.05 1.47
CA GLU A 36 8.53 -12.74 2.06
C GLU A 36 9.77 -11.83 2.11
N VAL A 37 10.97 -12.39 2.31
CA VAL A 37 12.25 -11.66 2.27
C VAL A 37 12.79 -11.53 0.85
N PHE A 38 12.75 -12.63 0.10
CA PHE A 38 13.40 -12.70 -1.21
C PHE A 38 12.67 -11.86 -2.24
N LEU A 39 11.33 -11.80 -2.22
CA LEU A 39 10.56 -11.09 -3.24
C LEU A 39 10.86 -9.57 -3.25
N PRO A 40 10.80 -8.84 -2.11
CA PRO A 40 11.22 -7.43 -2.07
C PRO A 40 12.66 -7.20 -2.52
N LEU A 41 13.59 -8.05 -2.09
CA LEU A 41 15.01 -7.90 -2.43
C LEU A 41 15.29 -8.23 -3.90
N TYR A 42 14.61 -9.23 -4.45
CA TYR A 42 14.70 -9.61 -5.85
C TYR A 42 14.19 -8.47 -6.74
N THR A 43 13.03 -7.89 -6.40
CA THR A 43 12.51 -6.77 -7.16
C THR A 43 13.39 -5.54 -7.02
N LEU A 44 13.87 -5.19 -5.83
CA LEU A 44 14.89 -4.14 -5.68
C LEU A 44 16.10 -4.42 -6.59
N GLY A 45 16.55 -5.69 -6.61
CA GLY A 45 17.58 -6.26 -7.49
C GLY A 45 17.37 -5.99 -8.98
N THR A 46 16.14 -6.17 -9.50
CA THR A 46 15.88 -6.00 -10.94
C THR A 46 15.92 -4.55 -11.41
N LEU A 47 15.60 -3.57 -10.57
CA LEU A 47 15.79 -2.15 -10.91
C LEU A 47 17.27 -1.77 -11.02
N ILE A 48 18.11 -2.43 -10.24
CA ILE A 48 19.56 -2.26 -10.30
C ILE A 48 20.10 -2.79 -11.62
N VAL A 49 19.68 -4.01 -12.02
CA VAL A 49 20.08 -4.60 -13.30
C VAL A 49 19.68 -3.68 -14.45
N LEU A 50 18.49 -3.07 -14.38
CA LEU A 50 18.05 -2.07 -15.35
C LEU A 50 18.95 -0.83 -15.38
N LYS A 51 19.40 -0.33 -14.22
CA LYS A 51 20.35 0.80 -14.14
C LYS A 51 21.72 0.43 -14.73
N ILE A 52 22.23 -0.77 -14.45
CA ILE A 52 23.55 -1.22 -14.96
C ILE A 52 23.51 -1.42 -16.48
N LEU A 53 22.40 -1.95 -17.01
CA LEU A 53 22.21 -2.16 -18.45
C LEU A 53 22.10 -0.86 -19.25
N ILE A 54 21.78 0.26 -18.59
CA ILE A 54 21.48 1.56 -19.22
C ILE A 54 22.53 2.59 -18.73
N PRO A 55 23.76 2.59 -19.31
CA PRO A 55 24.86 3.46 -18.86
C PRO A 55 24.60 4.94 -19.15
N ASN A 56 24.87 5.82 -18.18
CA ASN A 56 24.73 7.26 -18.35
C ASN A 56 25.64 7.77 -19.49
N PRO A 57 25.11 8.35 -20.59
CA PRO A 57 25.96 8.90 -21.63
C PRO A 57 26.65 10.16 -21.12
N ASN A 58 27.95 10.05 -20.84
CA ASN A 58 28.78 11.19 -20.44
C ASN A 58 29.28 11.91 -21.69
N PHE A 59 28.82 13.14 -21.91
CA PHE A 59 29.35 14.00 -22.97
C PHE A 59 30.46 14.90 -22.38
N PRO A 60 31.73 14.70 -22.76
CA PRO A 60 32.83 15.52 -22.28
C PRO A 60 32.66 16.99 -22.71
N ALA A 61 33.38 17.89 -22.04
CA ALA A 61 33.42 19.30 -22.43
C ALA A 61 34.04 19.45 -23.83
N ILE A 62 33.44 20.31 -24.65
CA ILE A 62 34.00 20.73 -25.94
C ILE A 62 34.68 22.08 -25.67
N THR A 63 36.00 22.06 -25.56
CA THR A 63 36.83 23.22 -25.21
C THR A 63 37.23 24.07 -26.41
N GLU A 64 37.24 23.48 -27.60
CA GLU A 64 37.62 24.15 -28.85
C GLU A 64 36.39 24.37 -29.75
N PRO A 65 36.30 25.52 -30.46
CA PRO A 65 35.29 25.73 -31.50
C PRO A 65 35.35 24.61 -32.55
N ARG A 66 34.19 24.19 -33.06
CA ARG A 66 34.08 23.11 -34.05
C ARG A 66 33.25 23.52 -35.25
N GLY A 67 33.56 22.92 -36.40
CA GLY A 67 32.83 23.13 -37.66
C GLY A 67 33.02 24.54 -38.18
N ALA A 68 34.21 24.81 -38.75
CA ALA A 68 34.44 26.03 -39.49
C ALA A 68 33.86 25.87 -40.90
N ALA A 69 32.90 26.70 -41.26
CA ALA A 69 32.34 26.77 -42.60
C ALA A 69 32.34 28.21 -43.08
N THR A 70 32.69 28.42 -44.35
CA THR A 70 32.57 29.76 -44.94
C THR A 70 31.12 30.03 -45.30
N LEU A 71 30.58 31.21 -44.97
CA LEU A 71 29.14 31.51 -45.02
C LEU A 71 28.47 31.13 -46.36
N PHE A 72 29.17 31.33 -47.48
CA PHE A 72 28.64 31.14 -48.82
C PHE A 72 28.99 29.78 -49.46
N GLU A 73 29.82 28.95 -48.83
CA GLU A 73 30.34 27.70 -49.42
C GLU A 73 29.22 26.75 -49.86
N HIS A 74 28.29 26.47 -48.96
CA HIS A 74 27.18 25.57 -49.22
C HIS A 74 26.11 26.23 -50.11
N PHE A 75 25.92 27.54 -49.94
CA PHE A 75 25.00 28.30 -50.76
C PHE A 75 25.41 28.22 -52.24
N GLN A 76 26.71 28.22 -52.57
CA GLN A 76 27.22 28.14 -53.95
C GLN A 76 27.00 26.79 -54.66
N HIS A 77 26.97 25.68 -53.91
CA HIS A 77 26.86 24.34 -54.51
C HIS A 77 25.45 23.98 -55.01
N HIS A 78 24.43 24.80 -54.69
CA HIS A 78 23.07 24.61 -55.15
C HIS A 78 22.93 24.96 -56.65
N LYS A 79 22.81 23.94 -57.52
CA LYS A 79 22.82 24.10 -58.99
C LYS A 79 21.69 24.96 -59.59
N ALA A 80 20.68 25.35 -58.81
CA ALA A 80 19.63 26.28 -59.22
C ALA A 80 19.14 27.09 -58.01
N HIS A 81 19.72 28.26 -57.75
CA HIS A 81 19.27 29.19 -56.70
C HIS A 81 17.93 29.84 -57.09
N THR A 82 16.87 29.05 -57.14
CA THR A 82 15.53 29.58 -57.42
C THR A 82 14.89 29.98 -56.11
N ILE A 83 14.63 31.28 -55.95
CA ILE A 83 14.02 31.84 -54.74
C ILE A 83 12.68 32.44 -55.13
N ALA A 84 11.62 31.96 -54.48
CA ALA A 84 10.28 32.51 -54.65
C ALA A 84 10.20 33.86 -53.94
N VAL A 85 9.63 34.87 -54.59
CA VAL A 85 9.47 36.22 -54.02
C VAL A 85 8.01 36.63 -54.07
N LEU A 86 7.50 37.16 -52.96
CA LEU A 86 6.21 37.83 -52.88
C LEU A 86 6.43 39.32 -52.54
N PRO A 87 6.29 40.23 -53.52
CA PRO A 87 6.35 41.66 -53.29
C PRO A 87 5.05 42.16 -52.63
N GLN A 88 5.11 43.34 -52.02
CA GLN A 88 3.90 44.02 -51.56
C GLN A 88 3.12 44.57 -52.78
N PRO A 89 1.77 44.53 -52.80
CA PRO A 89 0.97 44.79 -54.01
C PRO A 89 1.21 46.13 -54.71
N ASN A 90 1.73 47.12 -53.99
CA ASN A 90 1.97 48.48 -54.49
C ASN A 90 3.46 48.80 -54.70
N SER A 91 4.36 47.83 -54.54
CA SER A 91 5.81 48.06 -54.60
C SER A 91 6.37 47.86 -56.02
N SER A 92 6.80 48.93 -56.67
CA SER A 92 7.55 48.88 -57.94
C SER A 92 9.06 48.74 -57.73
N THR A 93 9.54 48.91 -56.50
CA THR A 93 10.97 48.97 -56.15
C THR A 93 11.55 47.63 -55.68
N THR A 94 10.71 46.59 -55.51
CA THR A 94 11.17 45.25 -55.14
C THR A 94 12.07 44.62 -56.20
N VAL A 95 11.68 44.65 -57.49
CA VAL A 95 12.48 44.03 -58.57
C VAL A 95 13.83 44.74 -58.78
N PRO A 96 13.91 46.09 -58.81
CA PRO A 96 15.20 46.77 -58.84
C PRO A 96 16.09 46.45 -57.64
N PHE A 97 15.52 46.34 -56.43
CA PHE A 97 16.28 45.93 -55.24
C PHE A 97 16.88 44.52 -55.39
N LEU A 98 16.12 43.55 -55.92
CA LEU A 98 16.63 42.19 -56.16
C LEU A 98 17.72 42.13 -57.24
N ASN A 99 17.70 43.06 -58.20
CA ASN A 99 18.77 43.20 -59.19
C ASN A 99 20.06 43.70 -58.51
N GLU A 100 19.97 44.68 -57.60
CA GLU A 100 21.11 45.11 -56.78
C GLU A 100 21.68 43.99 -55.92
N VAL A 101 20.83 43.10 -55.39
CA VAL A 101 21.27 41.90 -54.66
C VAL A 101 22.07 40.97 -55.56
N ASN A 102 21.61 40.77 -56.80
CA ASN A 102 22.33 39.97 -57.79
C ASN A 102 23.64 40.63 -58.23
N GLU A 103 23.69 41.95 -58.38
CA GLU A 103 24.92 42.69 -58.68
C GLU A 103 25.94 42.55 -57.55
N LEU A 104 25.52 42.67 -56.28
CA LEU A 104 26.40 42.45 -55.13
C LEU A 104 26.91 41.00 -55.09
N TRP A 105 26.02 40.01 -55.28
CA TRP A 105 26.38 38.59 -55.33
C TRP A 105 27.40 38.30 -56.44
N MET A 106 27.19 38.89 -57.62
CA MET A 106 28.06 38.72 -58.79
C MET A 106 29.37 39.49 -58.66
N SER A 107 29.40 40.63 -57.96
CA SER A 107 30.64 41.39 -57.70
C SER A 107 31.66 40.59 -56.87
N ASN A 108 31.16 39.67 -56.03
CA ASN A 108 31.96 38.77 -55.23
C ASN A 108 32.70 37.68 -56.08
N ARG A 109 32.44 37.61 -57.40
CA ARG A 109 33.09 36.67 -58.35
C ARG A 109 34.61 36.73 -58.41
N ARG A 110 35.24 37.85 -58.05
CA ARG A 110 36.70 37.99 -58.21
C ARG A 110 37.50 37.02 -57.34
N HIS A 111 36.89 36.40 -56.33
CA HIS A 111 37.59 35.55 -55.38
C HIS A 111 37.29 34.04 -55.49
N GLN A 112 36.23 33.56 -56.19
CA GLN A 112 35.86 32.13 -56.25
C GLN A 112 35.14 31.72 -57.57
N PRO A 113 35.64 30.72 -58.34
CA PRO A 113 35.02 30.25 -59.59
C PRO A 113 33.84 29.28 -59.33
N GLY A 114 32.66 29.53 -59.94
CA GLY A 114 31.50 28.64 -59.86
C GLY A 114 30.14 29.30 -59.55
N VAL A 115 30.10 30.62 -59.38
CA VAL A 115 28.90 31.37 -58.96
C VAL A 115 27.90 31.61 -60.11
N HIS A 116 26.65 31.18 -59.91
CA HIS A 116 25.50 31.45 -60.78
C HIS A 116 24.61 32.57 -60.20
N PRO A 117 23.95 33.39 -61.04
CA PRO A 117 23.02 34.41 -60.56
C PRO A 117 21.81 33.78 -59.86
N ILE A 118 21.26 34.48 -58.87
CA ILE A 118 20.05 34.03 -58.18
C ILE A 118 18.85 34.23 -59.11
N LYS A 119 18.06 33.16 -59.28
CA LYS A 119 16.86 33.18 -60.12
C LYS A 119 15.66 33.53 -59.24
N TRP A 120 15.23 34.77 -59.30
CA TRP A 120 14.03 35.25 -58.61
C TRP A 120 12.77 34.86 -59.39
N ILE A 121 11.82 34.19 -58.74
CA ILE A 121 10.48 33.94 -59.29
C ILE A 121 9.47 34.73 -58.46
N VAL A 122 8.87 35.74 -59.07
CA VAL A 122 7.91 36.62 -58.42
C VAL A 122 6.50 36.03 -58.54
N TYR A 123 5.78 36.01 -57.42
CA TYR A 123 4.38 35.59 -57.33
C TYR A 123 3.52 36.77 -56.92
N ASP A 124 2.30 36.85 -57.44
CA ASP A 124 1.39 37.97 -57.17
C ASP A 124 0.54 37.71 -55.90
N THR A 125 0.30 36.44 -55.57
CA THR A 125 -0.51 36.06 -54.40
C THR A 125 0.21 35.08 -53.47
N PRO A 126 -0.07 35.13 -52.16
CA PRO A 126 0.45 34.15 -51.20
C PRO A 126 0.05 32.71 -51.53
N GLU A 127 -1.15 32.52 -52.10
CA GLU A 127 -1.70 31.19 -52.44
C GLU A 127 -0.93 30.53 -53.58
N GLU A 128 -0.57 31.29 -54.62
CA GLU A 128 0.26 30.81 -55.73
C GLU A 128 1.67 30.45 -55.27
N LEU A 129 2.26 31.28 -54.40
CA LEU A 129 3.55 31.00 -53.79
C LEU A 129 3.48 29.68 -53.02
N LEU A 130 2.49 29.52 -52.13
CA LEU A 130 2.31 28.29 -51.34
C LEU A 130 2.08 27.06 -52.25
N ALA A 131 1.26 27.18 -53.29
CA ALA A 131 1.02 26.08 -54.23
C ALA A 131 2.30 25.65 -54.97
N ALA A 132 3.14 26.60 -55.40
CA ALA A 132 4.43 26.32 -56.01
C ALA A 132 5.43 25.69 -55.01
N TYR A 133 5.41 26.19 -53.78
CA TYR A 133 6.24 25.74 -52.68
C TYR A 133 6.03 24.26 -52.32
N TRP A 134 4.79 23.77 -52.36
CA TRP A 134 4.46 22.36 -52.10
C TRP A 134 4.66 21.43 -53.31
N ARG A 135 4.68 21.97 -54.53
CA ARG A 135 4.71 21.17 -55.77
C ARG A 135 6.09 20.61 -56.11
N ASP A 136 7.15 21.41 -55.91
CA ASP A 136 8.55 21.05 -56.21
C ASP A 136 9.49 21.54 -55.08
N PRO A 137 9.46 20.90 -53.89
CA PRO A 137 10.18 21.40 -52.70
C PRO A 137 11.71 21.43 -52.86
N SER A 138 12.29 20.59 -53.72
CA SER A 138 13.73 20.56 -54.00
C SER A 138 14.20 21.68 -54.93
N LYS A 139 13.30 22.32 -55.68
CA LYS A 139 13.63 23.43 -56.58
C LYS A 139 13.43 24.80 -55.93
N MET A 140 12.59 24.89 -54.91
CA MET A 140 12.26 26.13 -54.19
C MET A 140 12.47 25.93 -52.67
N PRO A 141 13.73 25.88 -52.20
CA PRO A 141 14.02 25.66 -50.79
C PRO A 141 13.71 26.88 -49.92
N LEU A 142 13.71 28.09 -50.51
CA LEU A 142 13.52 29.38 -49.83
C LEU A 142 12.46 30.24 -50.54
N ALA A 143 11.70 31.00 -49.76
CA ALA A 143 10.81 32.04 -50.22
C ALA A 143 11.06 33.35 -49.43
N LEU A 144 10.94 34.49 -50.10
CA LEU A 144 11.15 35.83 -49.55
C LEU A 144 9.86 36.65 -49.70
N ILE A 145 9.31 37.12 -48.59
CA ILE A 145 8.09 37.92 -48.54
C ILE A 145 8.46 39.32 -48.08
N PHE A 146 8.14 40.33 -48.88
CA PHE A 146 8.37 41.73 -48.51
C PHE A 146 7.14 42.32 -47.81
N HIS A 147 7.38 43.02 -46.70
CA HIS A 147 6.38 43.79 -45.96
C HIS A 147 6.65 45.30 -46.00
N SER A 148 7.68 45.72 -46.73
CA SER A 148 8.00 47.11 -46.98
C SER A 148 7.47 47.53 -48.35
N ASP A 149 6.73 48.64 -48.38
CA ASP A 149 6.25 49.24 -49.64
C ASP A 149 7.42 49.66 -50.55
N ASP A 150 8.54 50.09 -49.95
CA ASP A 150 9.73 50.52 -50.69
C ASP A 150 11.05 49.99 -50.08
N PRO A 151 11.56 48.83 -50.52
CA PRO A 151 12.82 48.28 -50.04
C PRO A 151 14.06 49.10 -50.43
N LEU A 152 14.01 49.96 -51.45
CA LEU A 152 15.16 50.77 -51.90
C LEU A 152 15.40 51.96 -50.96
N PHE A 153 14.40 52.82 -50.79
CA PHE A 153 14.56 54.08 -50.04
C PHE A 153 13.97 54.01 -48.62
N GLY A 154 13.02 53.12 -48.38
CA GLY A 154 12.34 52.95 -47.09
C GLY A 154 13.01 51.93 -46.15
N PRO A 155 12.41 51.69 -44.96
CA PRO A 155 12.87 50.66 -44.03
C PRO A 155 12.64 49.26 -44.62
N LEU A 156 13.69 48.43 -44.61
CA LEU A 156 13.63 47.07 -45.14
C LEU A 156 12.92 46.15 -44.12
N ARG A 157 11.76 45.59 -44.50
CA ARG A 157 11.01 44.60 -43.71
C ARG A 157 10.67 43.40 -44.57
N TYR A 158 11.18 42.23 -44.22
CA TYR A 158 10.96 40.99 -44.96
C TYR A 158 10.82 39.78 -44.03
N GLU A 159 10.22 38.73 -44.55
CA GLU A 159 10.14 37.40 -43.95
C GLU A 159 10.76 36.39 -44.92
N ILE A 160 11.72 35.58 -44.45
CA ILE A 160 12.28 34.45 -45.21
C ILE A 160 11.62 33.18 -44.71
N ARG A 161 11.06 32.37 -45.62
CA ARG A 161 10.45 31.06 -45.32
C ARG A 161 11.26 29.91 -45.91
N THR A 162 11.54 28.91 -45.10
CA THR A 162 12.25 27.66 -45.48
C THR A 162 11.27 26.49 -45.59
N ASN A 163 11.44 25.64 -46.61
CA ASN A 163 10.44 24.63 -46.92
C ASN A 163 10.56 23.45 -45.94
N PRO A 164 9.53 23.19 -45.09
CA PRO A 164 9.62 22.15 -44.06
C PRO A 164 9.74 20.74 -44.64
N SER A 165 9.36 20.54 -45.91
CA SER A 165 9.51 19.25 -46.61
C SER A 165 10.96 18.94 -46.98
N PHE A 166 11.85 19.93 -46.95
CA PHE A 166 13.25 19.79 -47.36
C PHE A 166 14.23 20.18 -46.24
N PHE A 167 13.98 21.28 -45.53
CA PHE A 167 14.73 21.69 -44.33
C PHE A 167 13.79 22.05 -43.19
N VAL A 168 13.94 21.39 -42.04
CA VAL A 168 13.21 21.73 -40.81
C VAL A 168 14.10 22.69 -40.00
N THR A 169 13.86 23.99 -40.14
CA THR A 169 14.56 25.01 -39.34
C THR A 169 13.82 25.26 -38.03
N PRO A 170 14.52 25.34 -36.88
CA PRO A 170 13.90 25.67 -35.60
C PRO A 170 13.46 27.15 -35.57
N SER A 171 12.60 27.57 -34.64
CA SER A 171 12.15 28.97 -34.57
C SER A 171 13.31 29.94 -34.30
N THR A 172 13.32 31.12 -34.95
CA THR A 172 14.32 32.19 -34.69
C THR A 172 14.20 32.80 -33.29
N THR A 173 13.09 32.56 -32.59
CA THR A 173 12.87 33.02 -31.20
C THR A 173 13.45 32.08 -30.14
N GLU A 174 13.85 30.87 -30.53
CA GLU A 174 14.45 29.89 -29.61
C GLU A 174 15.95 30.16 -29.46
N LEU A 175 16.33 30.78 -28.34
CA LEU A 175 17.72 31.14 -28.04
C LEU A 175 18.59 29.94 -27.61
N TYR A 176 18.00 28.78 -27.31
CA TYR A 176 18.70 27.64 -26.74
C TYR A 176 18.32 26.34 -27.45
N ALA A 177 19.30 25.74 -28.14
CA ALA A 177 19.22 24.33 -28.48
C ALA A 177 19.46 23.48 -27.21
N SER A 178 18.79 22.32 -27.10
CA SER A 178 18.98 21.38 -25.98
C SER A 178 20.47 21.14 -25.66
N LEU A 179 20.81 20.99 -24.37
CA LEU A 179 22.18 20.75 -23.90
C LEU A 179 22.84 19.51 -24.54
N VAL A 180 22.02 18.60 -25.07
CA VAL A 180 22.42 17.35 -25.76
C VAL A 180 22.69 17.57 -27.25
N THR A 181 21.98 18.49 -27.91
CA THR A 181 22.07 18.67 -29.36
C THR A 181 23.37 19.39 -29.74
N CYS A 182 23.81 19.23 -30.99
CA CYS A 182 25.06 19.74 -31.55
C CYS A 182 26.33 19.19 -30.86
N ARG A 183 26.26 17.99 -30.27
CA ARG A 183 27.40 17.22 -29.75
C ARG A 183 27.47 15.92 -30.55
N GLN A 184 28.30 15.84 -31.58
CA GLN A 184 28.32 14.70 -32.51
C GLN A 184 28.55 13.36 -31.77
N SER A 185 27.83 12.30 -32.17
CA SER A 185 28.17 10.91 -31.85
C SER A 185 27.59 9.97 -32.90
N ASP A 186 28.38 9.56 -33.90
CA ASP A 186 28.16 8.28 -34.57
C ASP A 186 28.35 7.17 -33.53
N SER A 187 27.27 6.54 -33.04
CA SER A 187 27.38 5.24 -32.35
C SER A 187 26.04 4.51 -32.08
N TYR A 188 25.71 3.56 -32.95
CA TYR A 188 25.39 2.14 -32.70
C TYR A 188 24.39 1.63 -31.63
N TRP A 189 23.75 2.44 -30.78
CA TRP A 189 22.83 1.92 -29.72
C TRP A 189 21.42 2.54 -29.73
N SER A 190 20.81 2.69 -30.90
CA SER A 190 19.44 3.20 -31.07
C SER A 190 18.36 2.12 -30.99
N ALA A 191 18.27 1.37 -29.88
CA ALA A 191 17.38 0.20 -29.81
C ALA A 191 16.22 0.26 -28.80
N VAL A 192 16.00 1.33 -28.02
CA VAL A 192 14.92 1.28 -26.99
C VAL A 192 13.88 2.40 -27.04
N ILE A 193 14.14 3.64 -27.48
CA ILE A 193 13.10 4.70 -27.63
C ILE A 193 13.55 5.69 -28.74
N PRO A 194 12.66 6.16 -29.65
CA PRO A 194 13.08 6.97 -30.79
C PRO A 194 13.51 8.38 -30.34
N ILE A 195 14.72 8.78 -30.69
CA ILE A 195 15.20 10.16 -30.51
C ILE A 195 15.62 10.67 -31.89
N GLU A 196 14.84 11.65 -32.35
CA GLU A 196 15.10 12.63 -33.42
C GLU A 196 16.24 12.30 -34.39
N THR A 197 15.89 11.61 -35.46
CA THR A 197 16.67 11.63 -36.70
C THR A 197 16.34 12.89 -37.49
N GLY A 198 17.34 13.73 -37.73
CA GLY A 198 17.28 14.90 -38.62
C GLY A 198 18.49 15.83 -38.48
N ASP A 199 19.69 15.25 -38.42
CA ASP A 199 21.02 15.87 -38.29
C ASP A 199 21.33 16.50 -36.93
N SER A 200 22.39 16.00 -36.29
CA SER A 200 22.80 16.21 -34.88
C SER A 200 22.78 17.64 -34.32
N CYS A 201 22.53 18.67 -35.14
CA CYS A 201 22.36 20.07 -34.75
C CYS A 201 21.29 20.78 -35.64
N PRO A 202 20.05 20.99 -35.14
CA PRO A 202 18.99 21.65 -35.91
C PRO A 202 19.32 23.07 -36.37
N VAL A 203 20.16 23.79 -35.62
CA VAL A 203 20.60 25.15 -35.97
C VAL A 203 21.42 25.18 -37.27
N ASN A 204 22.15 24.09 -37.60
CA ASN A 204 22.91 24.01 -38.84
C ASN A 204 22.00 24.02 -40.08
N GLN A 205 20.71 23.72 -39.93
CA GLN A 205 19.74 23.81 -41.03
C GLN A 205 19.59 25.24 -41.55
N TYR A 206 19.88 26.28 -40.75
CA TYR A 206 19.95 27.67 -41.23
C TYR A 206 21.12 27.93 -42.19
N TYR A 207 22.24 27.24 -41.99
CA TYR A 207 23.38 27.27 -42.89
C TYR A 207 23.10 26.46 -44.16
N TYR A 208 22.64 25.21 -44.01
CA TYR A 208 22.38 24.31 -45.15
C TYR A 208 21.23 24.77 -46.03
N SER A 209 20.18 25.36 -45.46
CA SER A 209 19.07 25.94 -46.24
C SER A 209 19.45 27.17 -47.05
N GLY A 210 20.60 27.80 -46.77
CA GLY A 210 20.99 29.07 -47.39
C GLY A 210 20.31 30.29 -46.78
N PHE A 211 19.54 30.13 -45.70
CA PHE A 211 18.82 31.22 -45.03
C PHE A 211 19.77 32.35 -44.60
N VAL A 212 20.85 32.01 -43.88
CA VAL A 212 21.82 33.02 -43.37
C VAL A 212 22.56 33.71 -44.52
N ALA A 213 22.87 32.98 -45.58
CA ALA A 213 23.51 33.53 -46.78
C ALA A 213 22.60 34.53 -47.49
N LEU A 214 21.33 34.19 -47.69
CA LEU A 214 20.33 35.10 -48.27
C LEU A 214 20.10 36.33 -47.40
N GLN A 215 19.96 36.16 -46.09
CA GLN A 215 19.79 37.25 -45.13
C GLN A 215 20.96 38.23 -45.21
N THR A 216 22.19 37.72 -45.19
CA THR A 216 23.41 38.54 -45.29
C THR A 216 23.45 39.30 -46.61
N LEU A 217 23.04 38.68 -47.72
CA LEU A 217 22.99 39.36 -49.03
C LEU A 217 21.99 40.53 -49.04
N LEU A 218 20.79 40.34 -48.48
CA LEU A 218 19.78 41.39 -48.39
C LEU A 218 20.27 42.56 -47.52
N ASP A 219 20.85 42.25 -46.37
CA ASP A 219 21.31 43.25 -45.40
C ASP A 219 22.49 44.06 -45.95
N TYR A 220 23.52 43.41 -46.52
CA TYR A 220 24.64 44.12 -47.13
C TYR A 220 24.25 44.91 -48.38
N THR A 221 23.28 44.43 -49.16
CA THR A 221 22.73 45.21 -50.29
C THR A 221 22.06 46.47 -49.78
N LYS A 222 21.28 46.39 -48.70
CA LYS A 222 20.66 47.57 -48.09
C LYS A 222 21.70 48.54 -47.53
N ILE A 223 22.72 48.03 -46.83
CA ILE A 223 23.82 48.84 -46.32
C ILE A 223 24.54 49.55 -47.47
N ARG A 224 24.82 48.85 -48.57
CA ARG A 224 25.46 49.41 -49.78
C ARG A 224 24.64 50.56 -50.38
N ILE A 225 23.33 50.35 -50.53
CA ILE A 225 22.42 51.37 -51.08
C ILE A 225 22.34 52.61 -50.17
N VAL A 226 22.22 52.41 -48.86
CA VAL A 226 22.08 53.51 -47.89
C VAL A 226 23.38 54.29 -47.72
N THR A 227 24.53 53.61 -47.73
CA THR A 227 25.84 54.25 -47.57
C THR A 227 26.39 54.84 -48.87
N GLN A 228 25.75 54.55 -50.02
CA GLN A 228 26.21 54.94 -51.36
C GLN A 228 27.67 54.54 -51.66
N ASN A 229 28.15 53.48 -51.01
CA ASN A 229 29.51 52.99 -51.18
C ASN A 229 29.54 51.81 -52.14
N GLU A 230 29.82 52.08 -53.42
CA GLU A 230 29.87 51.05 -54.46
C GLU A 230 31.01 50.04 -54.26
N GLU A 231 32.05 50.36 -53.48
CA GLU A 231 33.19 49.50 -53.18
C GLU A 231 32.95 48.53 -52.02
N LEU A 232 31.80 48.61 -51.33
CA LEU A 232 31.48 47.75 -50.20
C LEU A 232 31.36 46.28 -50.66
N GLN A 233 32.34 45.46 -50.28
CA GLN A 233 32.31 44.01 -50.46
C GLN A 233 31.89 43.31 -49.17
N ILE A 234 31.28 42.13 -49.32
CA ILE A 234 30.93 41.30 -48.17
C ILE A 234 32.25 40.72 -47.61
N PRO A 235 32.57 40.94 -46.32
CA PRO A 235 33.78 40.39 -45.73
C PRO A 235 33.72 38.86 -45.70
N HIS A 236 34.89 38.22 -45.60
CA HIS A 236 34.96 36.77 -45.44
C HIS A 236 34.45 36.37 -44.04
N ILE A 237 33.22 35.87 -43.96
CA ILE A 237 32.58 35.45 -42.71
C ILE A 237 32.73 33.93 -42.55
N THR A 238 33.37 33.53 -41.46
CA THR A 238 33.45 32.13 -41.02
C THR A 238 32.46 31.89 -39.88
N LEU A 239 31.65 30.85 -40.01
CA LEU A 239 30.74 30.41 -38.96
C LEU A 239 31.43 29.29 -38.17
N GLU A 240 31.42 29.42 -36.84
CA GLU A 240 31.96 28.44 -35.90
C GLU A 240 30.98 28.20 -34.76
N MET A 241 30.88 26.96 -34.27
CA MET A 241 30.09 26.66 -33.09
C MET A 241 30.88 26.98 -31.82
N PHE A 242 30.22 27.66 -30.88
CA PHE A 242 30.80 27.95 -29.57
C PHE A 242 31.12 26.67 -28.77
N PRO A 243 32.16 26.72 -27.90
CA PRO A 243 32.46 25.63 -26.98
C PRO A 243 31.28 25.34 -26.05
N LYS A 244 31.13 24.05 -25.65
CA LYS A 244 30.05 23.59 -24.77
C LYS A 244 30.64 22.94 -23.52
N ALA A 245 30.10 23.29 -22.35
CA ALA A 245 30.48 22.68 -21.08
C ALA A 245 30.18 21.15 -21.06
N ALA A 246 30.86 20.39 -20.20
CA ALA A 246 30.55 18.98 -20.01
C ALA A 246 29.07 18.79 -19.63
N TYR A 247 28.44 17.75 -20.14
CA TYR A 247 27.05 17.43 -19.85
C TYR A 247 26.88 15.93 -19.74
N THR A 248 26.31 15.46 -18.65
CA THR A 248 25.90 14.07 -18.51
C THR A 248 24.45 13.97 -18.95
N GLY A 249 24.15 13.06 -19.87
CA GLY A 249 22.79 12.86 -20.37
C GLY A 249 21.80 12.62 -19.22
N ASN A 250 20.69 13.32 -19.26
CA ASN A 250 19.65 13.20 -18.23
C ASN A 250 18.80 11.92 -18.41
N TRP A 251 19.41 10.75 -18.61
CA TRP A 251 18.70 9.46 -18.47
C TRP A 251 18.14 9.29 -17.05
N MET A 252 18.74 9.94 -16.06
CA MET A 252 18.17 10.07 -14.72
C MET A 252 16.80 10.75 -14.70
N VAL A 253 16.41 11.55 -15.70
CA VAL A 253 15.05 12.14 -15.81
C VAL A 253 14.01 11.13 -16.28
N ALA A 254 14.36 10.17 -17.15
CA ALA A 254 13.46 9.06 -17.48
C ALA A 254 13.30 8.10 -16.28
N PHE A 255 14.40 7.81 -15.59
CA PHE A 255 14.39 7.04 -14.34
C PHE A 255 13.72 7.78 -13.17
N ARG A 256 13.62 9.11 -13.20
CA ARG A 256 12.92 9.92 -12.20
C ARG A 256 11.46 9.52 -12.05
N LEU A 257 10.79 9.13 -13.13
CA LEU A 257 9.39 8.67 -13.07
C LEU A 257 9.27 7.21 -12.60
N VAL A 258 10.24 6.36 -12.98
CA VAL A 258 10.17 4.92 -12.75
C VAL A 258 10.68 4.53 -11.36
N ILE A 259 11.80 5.11 -10.89
CA ILE A 259 12.44 4.73 -9.63
C ILE A 259 11.51 4.89 -8.42
N PRO A 260 10.80 6.03 -8.22
CA PRO A 260 9.92 6.18 -7.07
C PRO A 260 8.79 5.15 -7.01
N ILE A 261 8.11 4.93 -8.14
CA ILE A 261 7.02 3.93 -8.25
C ILE A 261 7.57 2.54 -8.01
N TYR A 262 8.73 2.24 -8.59
CA TYR A 262 9.37 0.95 -8.44
C TYR A 262 9.82 0.69 -6.99
N MET A 263 10.33 1.71 -6.31
CA MET A 263 10.70 1.63 -4.89
C MET A 263 9.47 1.34 -4.01
N VAL A 264 8.32 1.97 -4.30
CA VAL A 264 7.04 1.59 -3.65
C VAL A 264 6.74 0.11 -3.93
N MET A 265 6.78 -0.31 -5.19
CA MET A 265 6.46 -1.69 -5.60
C MET A 265 7.36 -2.72 -4.92
N ALA A 266 8.66 -2.45 -4.80
CA ALA A 266 9.61 -3.35 -4.16
C ALA A 266 9.36 -3.45 -2.66
N LEU A 267 9.20 -2.29 -2.00
CA LEU A 267 9.04 -2.21 -0.55
C LEU A 267 7.64 -2.64 -0.08
N SER A 268 6.60 -2.61 -0.92
CA SER A 268 5.24 -3.00 -0.51
C SER A 268 4.98 -4.51 -0.53
N GLN A 269 5.83 -5.32 -1.19
CA GLN A 269 5.53 -6.73 -1.47
C GLN A 269 5.27 -7.61 -0.25
N PHE A 270 5.89 -7.29 0.91
CA PHE A 270 5.68 -8.03 2.14
C PHE A 270 4.21 -7.96 2.63
N ILE A 271 3.44 -6.94 2.21
CA ILE A 271 2.02 -6.80 2.58
C ILE A 271 1.19 -8.01 2.14
N THR A 272 1.58 -8.65 1.03
CA THR A 272 0.89 -9.83 0.49
C THR A 272 0.86 -10.95 1.52
N TYR A 273 2.01 -11.26 2.11
CA TYR A 273 2.14 -12.32 3.11
C TYR A 273 1.56 -11.93 4.47
N LEU A 274 1.71 -10.66 4.86
CA LEU A 274 1.06 -10.11 6.05
C LEU A 274 -0.46 -10.36 6.01
N LEU A 275 -1.11 -9.96 4.93
CA LEU A 275 -2.55 -10.12 4.75
C LEU A 275 -2.96 -11.59 4.66
N ILE A 276 -2.21 -12.43 3.94
CA ILE A 276 -2.50 -13.87 3.87
C ILE A 276 -2.48 -14.52 5.26
N LEU A 277 -1.54 -14.15 6.13
CA LEU A 277 -1.45 -14.72 7.48
C LEU A 277 -2.58 -14.22 8.38
N ILE A 278 -2.84 -12.92 8.41
CA ILE A 278 -3.84 -12.33 9.32
C ILE A 278 -5.25 -12.69 8.87
N VAL A 279 -5.55 -12.53 7.57
CA VAL A 279 -6.85 -12.92 7.03
C VAL A 279 -6.98 -14.45 7.06
N GLY A 280 -5.90 -15.22 6.96
CA GLY A 280 -5.94 -16.67 7.17
C GLY A 280 -6.33 -17.07 8.60
N GLU A 281 -5.88 -16.33 9.63
CA GLU A 281 -6.34 -16.53 11.01
C GLU A 281 -7.81 -16.08 11.20
N LYS A 282 -8.29 -15.10 10.43
CA LYS A 282 -9.71 -14.68 10.39
C LYS A 282 -10.58 -15.72 9.70
N GLU A 283 -10.16 -16.21 8.53
CA GLU A 283 -10.84 -17.21 7.68
C GLU A 283 -11.07 -18.52 8.44
N ASN A 284 -10.09 -18.95 9.24
CA ASN A 284 -10.20 -20.14 10.08
C ASN A 284 -10.85 -19.87 11.46
N HIS A 285 -11.41 -18.67 11.68
CA HIS A 285 -12.02 -18.24 12.95
C HIS A 285 -11.12 -18.33 14.19
N ILE A 286 -9.80 -18.39 13.99
CA ILE A 286 -8.82 -18.48 15.07
C ILE A 286 -8.84 -17.21 15.91
N LYS A 287 -8.94 -16.02 15.28
CA LYS A 287 -9.00 -14.73 15.99
C LYS A 287 -10.13 -14.71 17.03
N GLU A 288 -11.34 -15.07 16.63
CA GLU A 288 -12.50 -15.10 17.51
C GLU A 288 -12.39 -16.19 18.58
N GLY A 289 -11.86 -17.36 18.23
CA GLY A 289 -11.54 -18.41 19.19
C GLY A 289 -10.60 -17.96 20.31
N LEU A 290 -9.52 -17.27 19.94
CA LEU A 290 -8.56 -16.71 20.90
C LEU A 290 -9.23 -15.67 21.82
N LYS A 291 -10.13 -14.85 21.27
CA LYS A 291 -10.90 -13.86 22.03
C LYS A 291 -11.81 -14.52 23.06
N ILE A 292 -12.52 -15.59 22.68
CA ILE A 292 -13.35 -16.38 23.61
C ILE A 292 -12.50 -16.97 24.73
N MET A 293 -11.30 -17.47 24.41
CA MET A 293 -10.37 -18.08 25.37
C MET A 293 -9.66 -17.05 26.27
N GLY A 294 -9.98 -15.76 26.15
CA GLY A 294 -9.52 -14.69 27.04
C GLY A 294 -8.34 -13.86 26.54
N LEU A 295 -7.93 -14.01 25.27
CA LEU A 295 -6.96 -13.11 24.65
C LEU A 295 -7.60 -11.74 24.39
N ARG A 296 -6.89 -10.66 24.72
CA ARG A 296 -7.34 -9.30 24.38
C ARG A 296 -7.06 -8.99 22.91
N ASP A 297 -8.00 -8.32 22.25
CA ASP A 297 -7.88 -7.88 20.85
C ASP A 297 -6.62 -7.01 20.62
N SER A 298 -6.29 -6.14 21.58
CA SER A 298 -5.07 -5.32 21.52
C SER A 298 -3.78 -6.16 21.49
N VAL A 299 -3.75 -7.29 22.21
CA VAL A 299 -2.56 -8.16 22.24
C VAL A 299 -2.38 -8.87 20.90
N PHE A 300 -3.49 -9.28 20.26
CA PHE A 300 -3.46 -9.88 18.93
C PHE A 300 -2.81 -8.96 17.91
N TRP A 301 -3.30 -7.71 17.81
CA TRP A 301 -2.79 -6.72 16.86
C TRP A 301 -1.35 -6.27 17.19
N CYS A 302 -1.05 -6.01 18.46
CA CYS A 302 0.32 -5.67 18.88
C CYS A 302 1.31 -6.81 18.61
N GLY A 303 0.90 -8.07 18.80
CA GLY A 303 1.74 -9.24 18.55
C GLY A 303 2.14 -9.37 17.09
N TRP A 304 1.22 -9.12 16.16
CA TRP A 304 1.53 -9.06 14.73
C TRP A 304 2.35 -7.82 14.36
N PHE A 305 2.00 -6.65 14.89
CA PHE A 305 2.73 -5.41 14.65
C PHE A 305 4.20 -5.51 15.03
N VAL A 306 4.52 -5.99 16.24
CA VAL A 306 5.91 -6.05 16.73
C VAL A 306 6.78 -6.97 15.87
N ILE A 307 6.28 -8.14 15.48
CA ILE A 307 7.04 -9.07 14.63
C ILE A 307 7.29 -8.49 13.25
N TYR A 308 6.27 -7.87 12.66
CA TYR A 308 6.43 -7.21 11.38
C TYR A 308 7.29 -5.96 11.48
N ALA A 309 7.25 -5.21 12.58
CA ALA A 309 8.08 -4.05 12.81
C ALA A 309 9.57 -4.43 12.86
N VAL A 310 9.93 -5.50 13.57
CA VAL A 310 11.30 -6.03 13.58
C VAL A 310 11.72 -6.48 12.18
N PHE A 311 10.82 -7.20 11.49
CA PHE A 311 11.05 -7.69 10.13
C PHE A 311 11.30 -6.54 9.13
N VAL A 312 10.44 -5.53 9.09
CA VAL A 312 10.59 -4.41 8.14
C VAL A 312 11.74 -3.48 8.50
N THR A 313 12.12 -3.39 9.78
CA THR A 313 13.33 -2.66 10.17
C THR A 313 14.58 -3.32 9.60
N PHE A 314 14.66 -4.66 9.67
CA PHE A 314 15.72 -5.43 9.02
C PHE A 314 15.69 -5.25 7.50
N LEU A 315 14.52 -5.37 6.88
CA LEU A 315 14.36 -5.18 5.43
C LEU A 315 14.78 -3.77 4.99
N SER A 316 14.41 -2.74 5.75
CA SER A 316 14.76 -1.34 5.47
C SER A 316 16.28 -1.13 5.50
N PHE A 317 16.96 -1.72 6.49
CA PHE A 317 18.42 -1.65 6.59
C PHE A 317 19.11 -2.30 5.38
N VAL A 318 18.67 -3.50 4.98
CA VAL A 318 19.19 -4.20 3.79
C VAL A 318 18.91 -3.40 2.52
N SER A 319 17.71 -2.83 2.37
CA SER A 319 17.34 -2.00 1.22
C SER A 319 18.23 -0.77 1.09
N VAL A 320 18.53 -0.07 2.20
CA VAL A 320 19.45 1.08 2.17
C VAL A 320 20.86 0.65 1.78
N ILE A 321 21.41 -0.40 2.41
CA ILE A 321 22.74 -0.90 2.06
C ILE A 321 22.84 -1.20 0.56
N LEU A 322 21.81 -1.87 0.02
CA LEU A 322 21.78 -2.25 -1.38
C LEU A 322 21.70 -1.01 -2.29
N VAL A 323 20.81 -0.06 -2.02
CA VAL A 323 20.68 1.18 -2.82
C VAL A 323 21.98 2.00 -2.84
N PHE A 324 22.69 2.10 -1.70
CA PHE A 324 23.95 2.86 -1.59
C PHE A 324 25.16 2.10 -2.15
N SER A 325 25.29 0.80 -1.87
CA SER A 325 26.40 -0.02 -2.40
C SER A 325 26.42 -0.07 -3.93
N LEU A 326 25.28 0.20 -4.57
CA LEU A 326 25.11 0.17 -6.02
C LEU A 326 25.07 1.58 -6.64
N GLY A 327 25.43 2.59 -5.85
CA GLY A 327 25.64 3.98 -6.28
C GLY A 327 24.40 4.63 -6.89
N VAL A 328 23.19 4.24 -6.47
CA VAL A 328 21.93 4.91 -6.91
C VAL A 328 21.92 6.36 -6.47
N PHE A 329 22.39 6.61 -5.25
CA PHE A 329 22.64 7.94 -4.73
C PHE A 329 24.14 8.16 -4.57
N GLN A 330 24.65 9.29 -5.06
CA GLN A 330 26.07 9.64 -4.99
C GLN A 330 26.36 10.73 -3.96
N HIS A 331 25.45 11.69 -3.80
CA HIS A 331 25.65 12.88 -2.99
C HIS A 331 24.78 12.90 -1.72
N THR A 332 23.78 12.04 -1.64
CA THR A 332 22.83 11.99 -0.53
C THR A 332 23.35 11.19 0.66
N ASN A 333 23.05 11.65 1.89
CA ASN A 333 23.34 10.89 3.10
C ASN A 333 22.39 9.70 3.29
N TYR A 334 22.88 8.60 3.86
CA TYR A 334 22.09 7.38 4.08
C TYR A 334 20.97 7.53 5.12
N LEU A 335 21.14 8.42 6.11
CA LEU A 335 20.23 8.53 7.25
C LEU A 335 18.81 9.02 6.89
N PRO A 336 18.62 10.12 6.13
CA PRO A 336 17.28 10.56 5.70
C PRO A 336 16.55 9.49 4.88
N VAL A 337 17.26 8.80 3.98
CA VAL A 337 16.70 7.72 3.14
C VAL A 337 16.26 6.53 4.01
N PHE A 338 17.05 6.15 5.01
CA PHE A 338 16.71 5.09 5.95
C PHE A 338 15.45 5.43 6.76
N ILE A 339 15.37 6.65 7.32
CA ILE A 339 14.20 7.09 8.10
C ILE A 339 12.94 7.08 7.23
N LEU A 340 13.05 7.56 5.99
CA LEU A 340 11.94 7.61 5.05
C LEU A 340 11.41 6.20 4.71
N ILE A 341 12.30 5.26 4.35
CA ILE A 341 11.93 3.87 4.04
C ILE A 341 11.34 3.15 5.27
N LEU A 342 11.89 3.39 6.46
CA LEU A 342 11.42 2.79 7.70
C LEU A 342 9.99 3.24 8.04
N LEU A 343 9.74 4.56 8.00
CA LEU A 343 8.41 5.12 8.27
C LEU A 343 7.38 4.68 7.24
N TYR A 344 7.74 4.67 5.95
CA TYR A 344 6.88 4.13 4.91
C TYR A 344 6.52 2.66 5.18
N SER A 345 7.50 1.84 5.56
CA SER A 345 7.26 0.41 5.87
C SER A 345 6.32 0.21 7.06
N PHE A 346 6.43 1.03 8.11
CA PHE A 346 5.47 1.01 9.22
C PHE A 346 4.06 1.44 8.80
N SER A 347 3.95 2.45 7.95
CA SER A 347 2.68 2.89 7.39
C SER A 347 2.02 1.78 6.57
N VAL A 348 2.76 1.06 5.71
CA VAL A 348 2.25 -0.08 4.91
C VAL A 348 1.71 -1.21 5.79
N ILE A 349 2.34 -1.49 6.94
CA ILE A 349 1.81 -2.48 7.90
C ILE A 349 0.42 -2.07 8.39
N LEU A 350 0.24 -0.78 8.73
CA LEU A 350 -1.03 -0.27 9.25
C LEU A 350 -2.10 -0.15 8.17
N ILE A 351 -1.73 0.17 6.93
CA ILE A 351 -2.62 0.03 5.77
C ILE A 351 -3.10 -1.44 5.65
N GLY A 352 -2.20 -2.41 5.81
CA GLY A 352 -2.55 -3.83 5.84
C GLY A 352 -3.57 -4.17 6.93
N PHE A 353 -3.38 -3.66 8.15
CA PHE A 353 -4.35 -3.86 9.23
C PHE A 353 -5.69 -3.18 8.94
N MET A 354 -5.67 -1.97 8.39
CA MET A 354 -6.87 -1.22 8.01
C MET A 354 -7.71 -1.97 6.96
N ILE A 355 -7.06 -2.65 6.02
CA ILE A 355 -7.71 -3.37 4.92
C ILE A 355 -8.23 -4.77 5.35
N THR A 356 -7.65 -5.36 6.40
CA THR A 356 -7.98 -6.72 6.87
C THR A 356 -9.48 -6.98 7.06
N PRO A 357 -10.29 -6.09 7.69
CA PRO A 357 -11.71 -6.37 7.93
C PRO A 357 -12.55 -6.55 6.66
N PHE A 358 -12.13 -5.96 5.53
CA PHE A 358 -12.86 -5.99 4.26
C PHE A 358 -12.73 -7.32 3.48
N PHE A 359 -11.84 -8.21 3.91
CA PHE A 359 -11.59 -9.47 3.22
C PHE A 359 -11.89 -10.68 4.10
N ASP A 360 -12.53 -11.68 3.49
CA ASP A 360 -12.81 -12.97 4.14
C ASP A 360 -11.89 -14.08 3.62
N ASN A 361 -11.41 -13.97 2.36
CA ASN A 361 -10.47 -14.91 1.75
C ASN A 361 -9.02 -14.41 1.86
N SER A 362 -8.14 -15.23 2.43
CA SER A 362 -6.73 -14.88 2.68
C SER A 362 -5.92 -14.59 1.42
N ARG A 363 -6.04 -15.41 0.37
CA ARG A 363 -5.28 -15.23 -0.88
C ARG A 363 -5.69 -13.98 -1.66
N THR A 364 -6.99 -13.72 -1.74
CA THR A 364 -7.54 -12.53 -2.40
C THR A 364 -7.10 -11.26 -1.66
N ALA A 365 -7.13 -11.28 -0.32
CA ALA A 365 -6.65 -10.18 0.49
C ALA A 365 -5.20 -9.81 0.20
N GLY A 366 -4.30 -10.81 0.14
CA GLY A 366 -2.88 -10.58 -0.15
C GLY A 366 -2.64 -9.92 -1.50
N ILE A 367 -3.18 -10.50 -2.57
CA ILE A 367 -2.97 -10.00 -3.94
C ILE A 367 -3.63 -8.63 -4.12
N LEU A 368 -4.89 -8.49 -3.72
CA LEU A 368 -5.64 -7.25 -3.93
C LEU A 368 -5.15 -6.13 -3.01
N GLY A 369 -4.67 -6.46 -1.80
CA GLY A 369 -4.05 -5.50 -0.89
C GLY A 369 -2.75 -4.92 -1.43
N ASN A 370 -1.85 -5.76 -1.96
CA ASN A 370 -0.64 -5.27 -2.62
C ASN A 370 -0.97 -4.47 -3.89
N PHE A 371 -1.93 -4.92 -4.69
CA PHE A 371 -2.40 -4.19 -5.87
C PHE A 371 -2.97 -2.81 -5.51
N ALA A 372 -3.76 -2.71 -4.44
CA ALA A 372 -4.32 -1.45 -3.95
C ALA A 372 -3.21 -0.47 -3.55
N VAL A 373 -2.18 -0.89 -2.81
CA VAL A 373 -1.04 -0.04 -2.44
C VAL A 373 -0.30 0.49 -3.67
N ASN A 374 -0.11 -0.36 -4.69
CA ASN A 374 0.53 0.03 -5.94
C ASN A 374 -0.33 1.00 -6.76
N ILE A 375 -1.64 0.79 -6.85
CA ILE A 375 -2.56 1.75 -7.49
C ILE A 375 -2.48 3.11 -6.78
N MET A 376 -2.47 3.13 -5.45
CA MET A 376 -2.39 4.38 -4.70
C MET A 376 -1.10 5.14 -5.02
N SER A 377 0.02 4.46 -5.26
CA SER A 377 1.25 5.13 -5.70
C SER A 377 1.15 5.78 -7.09
N LEU A 378 0.27 5.34 -7.98
CA LEU A 378 0.10 5.97 -9.30
C LEU A 378 -0.43 7.41 -9.20
N LEU A 379 -1.07 7.78 -8.09
CA LEU A 379 -1.48 9.16 -7.83
C LEU A 379 -0.29 10.14 -7.76
N TYR A 380 0.94 9.62 -7.68
CA TYR A 380 2.18 10.37 -7.83
C TYR A 380 2.21 11.18 -9.13
N PHE A 381 1.68 10.65 -10.24
CA PHE A 381 1.68 11.32 -11.54
C PHE A 381 0.90 12.65 -11.54
N LEU A 382 0.03 12.89 -10.56
CA LEU A 382 -0.66 14.18 -10.43
C LEU A 382 0.30 15.36 -10.28
N GLN A 383 1.52 15.14 -9.77
CA GLN A 383 2.52 16.21 -9.67
C GLN A 383 2.94 16.77 -11.03
N VAL A 384 2.88 15.97 -12.10
CA VAL A 384 3.27 16.39 -13.46
C VAL A 384 2.32 17.45 -14.01
N PHE A 385 1.07 17.47 -13.52
CA PHE A 385 0.03 18.39 -13.98
C PHE A 385 -0.08 19.65 -13.11
N ILE A 386 0.72 19.78 -12.05
CA ILE A 386 0.68 20.91 -11.11
C ILE A 386 1.93 21.74 -11.34
N ASP A 387 1.77 23.01 -11.73
CA ASP A 387 2.88 23.93 -11.96
C ASP A 387 3.76 24.08 -10.69
N ASP A 388 5.08 23.93 -10.87
CA ASP A 388 6.13 23.92 -9.83
C ASP A 388 6.21 25.21 -8.97
N THR A 389 5.45 26.25 -9.33
CA THR A 389 5.57 27.60 -8.76
C THR A 389 4.77 27.83 -7.48
N HIS A 390 3.81 26.96 -7.14
CA HIS A 390 3.05 27.06 -5.89
C HIS A 390 2.91 25.71 -5.16
N THR A 391 3.28 25.68 -3.88
CA THR A 391 2.97 24.60 -2.93
C THR A 391 1.45 24.46 -2.78
N SER A 392 0.82 23.69 -3.65
CA SER A 392 -0.62 23.49 -3.64
C SER A 392 -1.02 22.64 -2.43
N ALA A 393 -2.11 23.03 -1.76
CA ALA A 393 -2.75 22.19 -0.74
C ALA A 393 -3.08 20.79 -1.28
N ALA A 394 -3.29 20.68 -2.60
CA ALA A 394 -3.50 19.41 -3.30
C ALA A 394 -2.34 18.42 -3.08
N LEU A 395 -1.08 18.84 -3.21
CA LEU A 395 0.06 17.95 -2.98
C LEU A 395 0.13 17.47 -1.52
N TRP A 396 -0.17 18.34 -0.55
CA TRP A 396 -0.24 17.94 0.87
C TRP A 396 -1.34 16.92 1.13
N THR A 397 -2.52 17.09 0.51
CA THR A 397 -3.62 16.11 0.65
C THR A 397 -3.30 14.77 0.01
N VAL A 398 -2.66 14.76 -1.16
CA VAL A 398 -2.24 13.54 -1.84
C VAL A 398 -1.11 12.84 -1.07
N SER A 399 -0.25 13.61 -0.39
CA SER A 399 0.81 13.06 0.48
C SER A 399 0.28 12.34 1.74
N LEU A 400 -1.00 12.50 2.10
CA LEU A 400 -1.67 11.70 3.17
C LEU A 400 -1.93 10.24 2.73
N ILE A 401 -1.82 9.98 1.42
CA ILE A 401 -1.80 8.63 0.89
C ILE A 401 -0.34 8.18 0.93
N SER A 402 0.02 7.40 1.95
CA SER A 402 1.42 7.09 2.27
C SER A 402 2.27 6.55 1.10
N PRO A 403 1.78 5.65 0.21
CA PRO A 403 2.51 5.23 -0.98
C PRO A 403 2.85 6.39 -1.93
N THR A 404 1.93 7.35 -2.07
CA THR A 404 2.13 8.55 -2.89
C THR A 404 3.09 9.52 -2.22
N GLY A 405 2.92 9.77 -0.91
CA GLY A 405 3.83 10.63 -0.13
C GLY A 405 5.27 10.13 -0.15
N PHE A 406 5.48 8.81 -0.05
CA PHE A 406 6.80 8.19 -0.21
C PHE A 406 7.36 8.35 -1.63
N ALA A 407 6.54 8.16 -2.67
CA ALA A 407 6.98 8.34 -4.06
C ALA A 407 7.41 9.79 -4.34
N LEU A 408 6.65 10.79 -3.85
CA LEU A 408 7.00 12.21 -3.96
C LEU A 408 8.31 12.53 -3.23
N ALA A 409 8.52 11.98 -2.04
CA ALA A 409 9.75 12.16 -1.28
C ALA A 409 10.96 11.55 -2.00
N MET A 410 10.82 10.34 -2.55
CA MET A 410 11.87 9.68 -3.32
C MET A 410 12.20 10.43 -4.61
N ASP A 411 11.20 10.96 -5.31
CA ASP A 411 11.41 11.84 -6.47
C ASP A 411 12.25 13.07 -6.09
N LYS A 412 11.91 13.71 -4.98
CA LYS A 412 12.65 14.89 -4.50
C LYS A 412 14.10 14.58 -4.15
N ILE A 413 14.35 13.44 -3.50
CA ILE A 413 15.70 12.98 -3.19
C ILE A 413 16.51 12.79 -4.48
N LEU A 414 15.93 12.15 -5.51
CA LEU A 414 16.59 11.96 -6.80
C LEU A 414 16.91 13.29 -7.49
N VAL A 415 15.99 14.26 -7.49
CA VAL A 415 16.23 15.59 -8.09
C VAL A 415 17.39 16.30 -7.41
N LEU A 416 17.46 16.27 -6.08
CA LEU A 416 18.55 16.91 -5.34
C LEU A 416 19.89 16.18 -5.53
N ASP A 417 19.88 14.85 -5.65
CA ASP A 417 21.08 14.06 -5.93
C ASP A 417 21.62 14.35 -7.35
N ILE A 418 20.74 14.44 -8.36
CA ILE A 418 21.10 14.82 -9.74
C ILE A 418 21.70 16.24 -9.79
N SER A 419 21.17 17.15 -8.98
CA SER A 419 21.66 18.54 -8.92
C SER A 419 23.03 18.70 -8.23
N GLY A 420 23.60 17.62 -7.69
CA GLY A 420 24.89 17.62 -7.00
C GLY A 420 24.85 18.16 -5.56
N GLN A 421 23.70 18.63 -5.07
CA GLN A 421 23.54 19.06 -3.68
C GLN A 421 23.33 17.88 -2.72
N GLY A 422 22.64 16.82 -3.18
CA GLY A 422 22.23 15.71 -2.34
C GLY A 422 21.31 16.13 -1.18
N VAL A 423 20.92 15.16 -0.35
CA VAL A 423 20.12 15.42 0.85
C VAL A 423 20.97 15.24 2.11
N THR A 424 21.16 16.34 2.84
CA THR A 424 21.73 16.38 4.19
C THR A 424 20.64 16.69 5.22
N LEU A 425 20.94 16.53 6.51
CA LEU A 425 19.99 16.87 7.58
C LEU A 425 19.65 18.37 7.61
N ASP A 426 20.55 19.22 7.14
CA ASP A 426 20.40 20.67 7.16
C ASP A 426 19.44 21.17 6.05
N ASN A 427 19.42 20.48 4.91
CA ASN A 427 18.60 20.83 3.75
C ASN A 427 17.22 20.12 3.73
N LEU A 428 16.80 19.54 4.86
CA LEU A 428 15.56 18.74 4.92
C LEU A 428 14.29 19.56 4.66
N TRP A 429 14.34 20.86 4.97
CA TRP A 429 13.22 21.80 4.89
C TRP A 429 13.30 22.78 3.72
N THR A 430 14.33 22.65 2.87
CA THR A 430 14.60 23.61 1.79
C THR A 430 14.22 23.04 0.42
N GLY A 431 13.58 23.87 -0.43
CA GLY A 431 13.30 23.58 -1.84
C GLY A 431 11.84 23.80 -2.24
N PRO A 432 11.55 23.99 -3.55
CA PRO A 432 10.18 24.12 -4.05
C PRO A 432 9.43 22.78 -4.01
N GLY A 433 8.11 22.84 -3.79
CA GLY A 433 7.25 21.66 -3.56
C GLY A 433 7.14 21.25 -2.08
N ILE A 434 6.80 19.98 -1.81
CA ILE A 434 6.80 19.45 -0.44
C ILE A 434 8.25 19.20 0.00
N PRO A 435 8.72 19.83 1.10
CA PRO A 435 10.04 19.53 1.64
C PRO A 435 10.11 18.07 2.12
N ILE A 436 11.30 17.46 2.08
CA ILE A 436 11.50 16.06 2.53
C ILE A 436 11.07 15.90 4.00
N GLY A 437 11.37 16.89 4.84
CA GLY A 437 10.90 16.94 6.23
C GLY A 437 9.37 16.95 6.33
N GLY A 438 8.68 17.61 5.40
CA GLY A 438 7.23 17.60 5.28
C GLY A 438 6.68 16.20 4.98
N SER A 439 7.28 15.48 4.02
CA SER A 439 6.88 14.09 3.71
C SER A 439 7.12 13.14 4.88
N ILE A 440 8.23 13.29 5.61
CA ILE A 440 8.50 12.50 6.83
C ILE A 440 7.44 12.76 7.90
N LEU A 441 7.09 14.02 8.13
CA LEU A 441 6.03 14.40 9.07
C LEU A 441 4.67 13.84 8.64
N MET A 442 4.36 13.89 7.34
CA MET A 442 3.12 13.33 6.80
C MET A 442 3.05 11.82 7.00
N LEU A 443 4.14 11.08 6.78
CA LEU A 443 4.19 9.63 7.05
C LEU A 443 3.97 9.29 8.53
N VAL A 444 4.46 10.13 9.46
CA VAL A 444 4.17 9.96 10.89
C VAL A 444 2.69 10.19 11.18
N VAL A 445 2.08 11.19 10.56
CA VAL A 445 0.63 11.44 10.65
C VAL A 445 -0.16 10.27 10.08
N ASP A 446 0.25 9.73 8.92
CA ASP A 446 -0.37 8.57 8.28
C ASP A 446 -0.33 7.32 9.17
N ILE A 447 0.79 7.07 9.86
CA ILE A 447 0.91 5.97 10.83
C ILE A 447 -0.16 6.12 11.92
N LEU A 448 -0.33 7.31 12.50
CA LEU A 448 -1.34 7.54 13.53
C LEU A 448 -2.77 7.42 12.96
N LEU A 449 -3.00 7.96 11.77
CA LEU A 449 -4.28 7.92 11.07
C LEU A 449 -4.69 6.47 10.75
N TYR A 450 -3.82 5.70 10.11
CA TYR A 450 -4.09 4.31 9.73
C TYR A 450 -4.22 3.41 10.95
N ALA A 451 -3.49 3.66 12.05
CA ALA A 451 -3.72 2.95 13.31
C ALA A 451 -5.13 3.22 13.87
N ALA A 452 -5.57 4.48 13.86
CA ALA A 452 -6.91 4.85 14.31
C ALA A 452 -8.01 4.28 13.39
N LEU A 453 -7.81 4.32 12.07
CA LEU A 453 -8.73 3.75 11.09
C LEU A 453 -8.78 2.22 11.17
N ALA A 454 -7.64 1.55 11.38
CA ALA A 454 -7.61 0.10 11.57
C ALA A 454 -8.38 -0.31 12.83
N PHE A 455 -8.20 0.42 13.94
CA PHE A 455 -8.99 0.19 15.16
C PHE A 455 -10.48 0.44 14.93
N TYR A 456 -10.83 1.52 14.23
CA TYR A 456 -12.21 1.85 13.91
C TYR A 456 -12.87 0.78 13.03
N PHE A 457 -12.24 0.37 11.93
CA PHE A 457 -12.78 -0.63 11.03
C PHE A 457 -12.88 -2.01 11.66
N ASP A 458 -11.92 -2.41 12.51
CA ASP A 458 -12.02 -3.70 13.25
C ASP A 458 -13.21 -3.72 14.22
N CYS A 459 -13.60 -2.57 14.77
CA CYS A 459 -14.74 -2.47 15.69
C CYS A 459 -16.10 -2.37 14.96
N VAL A 460 -16.14 -1.77 13.76
CA VAL A 460 -17.36 -1.40 13.05
C VAL A 460 -17.74 -2.39 11.95
N ILE A 461 -16.75 -2.91 11.21
CA ILE A 461 -16.98 -3.82 10.08
C ILE A 461 -17.19 -5.24 10.63
N PRO A 462 -18.27 -5.93 10.23
CA PRO A 462 -18.60 -7.23 10.78
C PRO A 462 -17.56 -8.30 10.39
N SER A 463 -17.01 -8.99 11.38
CA SER A 463 -16.61 -10.40 11.22
C SER A 463 -17.86 -11.28 11.26
N ASP A 464 -17.85 -12.44 10.58
CA ASP A 464 -18.96 -13.40 10.56
C ASP A 464 -19.42 -13.84 11.96
N HIS A 465 -18.49 -13.79 12.93
CA HIS A 465 -18.73 -14.02 14.34
C HIS A 465 -18.09 -12.89 15.15
N GLY A 466 -18.88 -12.17 15.95
CA GLY A 466 -18.43 -11.00 16.71
C GLY A 466 -19.58 -10.07 17.09
N THR A 467 -19.48 -9.40 18.23
CA THR A 467 -20.47 -8.42 18.68
C THR A 467 -20.18 -7.05 18.07
N LYS A 468 -21.08 -6.57 17.20
CA LYS A 468 -20.92 -5.30 16.45
C LYS A 468 -20.97 -4.10 17.40
N GLN A 469 -20.03 -3.16 17.25
CA GLN A 469 -20.17 -1.83 17.86
C GLN A 469 -20.86 -0.86 16.88
N ARG A 470 -21.59 0.12 17.42
CA ARG A 470 -22.27 1.14 16.59
C ARG A 470 -21.23 2.06 15.95
N PRO A 471 -21.42 2.55 14.71
CA PRO A 471 -20.45 3.40 14.01
C PRO A 471 -19.96 4.62 14.82
N CYS A 472 -20.82 5.24 15.64
CA CYS A 472 -20.45 6.38 16.49
C CYS A 472 -20.07 5.99 17.94
N PHE A 473 -19.55 4.77 18.19
CA PHE A 473 -19.25 4.32 19.56
C PHE A 473 -18.22 5.23 20.28
N CYS A 474 -17.22 5.74 19.55
CA CYS A 474 -16.17 6.62 20.09
C CYS A 474 -16.71 7.95 20.63
N LEU A 475 -17.87 8.40 20.17
CA LEU A 475 -18.49 9.67 20.60
C LEU A 475 -19.36 9.49 21.86
N ASN A 476 -19.72 8.24 22.20
CA ASN A 476 -20.51 7.98 23.39
C ASN A 476 -19.62 8.02 24.64
N ARG A 477 -19.92 8.98 25.53
CA ARG A 477 -19.23 9.13 26.82
C ARG A 477 -19.26 7.85 27.66
N ASN A 478 -20.27 6.99 27.50
CA ASN A 478 -20.37 5.68 28.18
C ASN A 478 -19.29 4.67 27.75
N TYR A 479 -18.66 4.83 26.58
CA TYR A 479 -17.53 4.00 26.15
C TYR A 479 -16.25 4.36 26.91
N TRP A 480 -15.98 5.66 27.03
CA TRP A 480 -14.77 6.17 27.71
C TRP A 480 -14.92 6.23 29.24
N CYS A 481 -16.10 6.58 29.74
CA CYS A 481 -16.40 6.74 31.16
C CYS A 481 -17.19 5.53 31.66
N LYS A 482 -16.51 4.68 32.43
CA LYS A 482 -17.08 3.51 33.10
C LYS A 482 -18.18 3.94 34.07
N LYS A 483 -19.44 3.58 33.80
CA LYS A 483 -20.42 3.50 34.89
C LYS A 483 -20.17 2.20 35.63
N LYS A 484 -19.94 2.28 36.94
CA LYS A 484 -20.06 1.10 37.81
C LYS A 484 -21.53 0.69 37.74
N VAL A 485 -21.82 -0.35 36.97
CA VAL A 485 -23.12 -1.02 37.08
C VAL A 485 -23.20 -1.51 38.53
N PRO A 486 -24.28 -1.22 39.28
CA PRO A 486 -24.46 -1.81 40.57
C PRO A 486 -24.48 -3.32 40.36
N LYS A 487 -23.59 -4.04 41.06
CA LYS A 487 -23.71 -5.50 41.15
C LYS A 487 -25.11 -5.78 41.61
N VAL A 488 -25.93 -6.44 40.79
CA VAL A 488 -27.19 -6.99 41.27
C VAL A 488 -26.78 -7.91 42.41
N PRO A 489 -27.24 -7.66 43.65
CA PRO A 489 -26.98 -8.60 44.73
C PRO A 489 -27.48 -9.96 44.26
N LEU A 490 -26.75 -11.04 44.54
CA LEU A 490 -27.42 -12.34 44.66
C LEU A 490 -28.61 -12.07 45.58
N LEU A 491 -29.82 -12.11 45.00
CA LEU A 491 -31.02 -11.76 45.71
C LEU A 491 -31.13 -12.73 46.89
N ASN A 492 -30.91 -12.22 48.11
CA ASN A 492 -31.27 -12.92 49.32
C ASN A 492 -32.77 -13.23 49.20
N GLY A 493 -33.09 -14.52 49.06
CA GLY A 493 -34.25 -15.27 49.56
C GLY A 493 -35.69 -14.75 49.43
N GLU A 494 -35.94 -13.46 49.22
CA GLU A 494 -37.24 -12.85 49.53
C GLU A 494 -37.98 -12.31 48.30
N SER A 495 -37.30 -11.77 47.26
CA SER A 495 -38.01 -11.46 45.98
C SER A 495 -38.03 -12.60 44.97
N ALA A 496 -37.36 -13.73 45.23
CA ALA A 496 -37.55 -14.96 44.46
C ALA A 496 -38.98 -15.51 44.63
N ASN A 497 -39.60 -15.31 45.80
CA ASN A 497 -40.96 -15.78 46.07
C ASN A 497 -42.03 -15.03 45.26
N SER A 498 -41.81 -13.78 44.85
CA SER A 498 -42.82 -13.05 44.06
C SER A 498 -42.79 -13.36 42.56
N PHE A 499 -41.69 -13.94 42.05
CA PHE A 499 -41.56 -14.35 40.65
C PHE A 499 -41.75 -15.87 40.46
N ASN A 500 -41.38 -16.67 41.47
CA ASN A 500 -41.63 -18.11 41.48
C ASN A 500 -43.13 -18.43 41.48
N ASN A 501 -43.94 -17.65 42.20
CA ASN A 501 -45.39 -17.88 42.28
C ASN A 501 -46.13 -17.60 40.95
N ALA A 502 -45.52 -16.90 39.98
CA ALA A 502 -46.11 -16.66 38.66
C ALA A 502 -45.67 -17.71 37.60
N LEU A 503 -44.60 -18.45 37.86
CA LEU A 503 -44.07 -19.50 36.97
C LEU A 503 -44.51 -20.92 37.38
N GLU A 504 -44.93 -21.11 38.63
CA GLU A 504 -45.42 -22.41 39.13
C GLU A 504 -46.71 -22.88 38.43
N ASP A 505 -47.50 -21.98 37.84
CA ASP A 505 -48.76 -22.34 37.16
C ASP A 505 -48.61 -22.77 35.68
N GLN A 506 -47.40 -22.71 35.07
CA GLN A 506 -47.21 -23.00 33.63
C GLN A 506 -46.15 -24.05 33.26
N ALA A 507 -45.32 -24.55 34.17
CA ALA A 507 -44.18 -25.41 33.82
C ALA A 507 -44.39 -26.90 34.21
N ARG A 508 -45.17 -27.66 33.43
CA ARG A 508 -45.32 -29.13 33.64
C ARG A 508 -44.06 -29.94 33.30
N ASP A 509 -43.11 -29.36 32.56
CA ASP A 509 -41.93 -30.06 32.01
C ASP A 509 -40.60 -29.67 32.68
N VAL A 510 -40.62 -28.95 33.80
CA VAL A 510 -39.40 -28.50 34.50
C VAL A 510 -39.21 -29.30 35.79
N GLU A 511 -38.09 -30.03 35.86
CA GLU A 511 -37.72 -30.78 37.07
C GLU A 511 -37.54 -29.84 38.29
N PRO A 512 -38.22 -30.11 39.42
CA PRO A 512 -38.14 -29.26 40.60
C PRO A 512 -36.71 -29.14 41.14
N VAL A 513 -36.36 -27.95 41.61
CA VAL A 513 -35.01 -27.66 42.13
C VAL A 513 -34.86 -28.26 43.53
N SER A 514 -33.86 -29.13 43.72
CA SER A 514 -33.58 -29.72 45.04
C SER A 514 -33.13 -28.64 46.04
N ARG A 515 -33.40 -28.88 47.34
CA ARG A 515 -33.08 -27.91 48.41
C ARG A 515 -31.59 -27.58 48.50
N GLU A 516 -30.73 -28.52 48.12
CA GLU A 516 -29.25 -28.40 48.13
C GLU A 516 -28.69 -27.50 47.01
N MET A 517 -29.51 -27.17 46.01
CA MET A 517 -29.15 -26.40 44.83
C MET A 517 -29.62 -24.94 44.91
N ARG A 518 -30.50 -24.62 45.86
CA ARG A 518 -30.95 -23.24 46.11
C ARG A 518 -29.75 -22.38 46.53
N GLY A 519 -29.51 -21.29 45.79
CA GLY A 519 -28.39 -20.37 46.03
C GLY A 519 -27.08 -20.71 45.29
N LYS A 520 -27.03 -21.84 44.55
CA LYS A 520 -25.89 -22.22 43.69
C LYS A 520 -26.12 -21.87 42.22
N GLU A 521 -26.95 -20.87 41.93
CA GLU A 521 -27.27 -20.45 40.58
C GLU A 521 -26.04 -19.78 39.94
N ALA A 522 -25.50 -20.38 38.89
CA ALA A 522 -24.31 -19.88 38.23
C ALA A 522 -24.62 -19.20 36.90
N ILE A 523 -25.50 -19.78 36.08
CA ILE A 523 -25.92 -19.22 34.79
C ILE A 523 -27.43 -19.13 34.78
N ARG A 524 -27.97 -17.93 34.58
CA ARG A 524 -29.41 -17.67 34.51
C ARG A 524 -29.75 -17.03 33.17
N ILE A 525 -30.50 -17.75 32.35
CA ILE A 525 -31.00 -17.34 31.04
C ILE A 525 -32.43 -16.84 31.23
N VAL A 526 -32.71 -15.60 30.83
CA VAL A 526 -34.01 -14.94 31.01
C VAL A 526 -34.55 -14.46 29.66
N ASP A 527 -35.68 -15.02 29.26
CA ASP A 527 -36.45 -14.73 28.04
C ASP A 527 -35.56 -14.54 26.81
N LEU A 528 -34.66 -15.49 26.56
CA LEU A 528 -33.65 -15.36 25.52
C LEU A 528 -34.25 -15.56 24.13
N TYR A 529 -34.06 -14.58 23.24
CA TYR A 529 -34.44 -14.68 21.82
C TYR A 529 -33.24 -14.41 20.91
N LYS A 530 -33.15 -15.17 19.83
CA LYS A 530 -32.20 -14.91 18.75
C LYS A 530 -32.83 -15.19 17.39
N THR A 531 -32.90 -14.15 16.57
CA THR A 531 -33.41 -14.22 15.20
C THR A 531 -32.31 -13.82 14.22
N PHE A 532 -32.05 -14.68 13.23
CA PHE A 532 -31.15 -14.38 12.12
C PHE A 532 -31.95 -13.92 10.92
N HIS A 533 -31.51 -12.79 10.33
CA HIS A 533 -32.11 -12.21 9.15
C HIS A 533 -31.15 -12.43 7.98
N SER A 534 -31.65 -12.89 6.84
CA SER A 534 -30.87 -13.05 5.62
C SER A 534 -31.57 -12.33 4.48
N CYS A 535 -30.84 -11.58 3.65
CA CYS A 535 -31.43 -10.75 2.59
C CYS A 535 -32.29 -11.52 1.57
N ARG A 536 -32.15 -12.85 1.49
CA ARG A 536 -32.87 -13.70 0.52
C ARG A 536 -33.71 -14.81 1.17
N LYS A 537 -33.70 -14.95 2.49
CA LYS A 537 -34.42 -16.03 3.21
C LYS A 537 -35.27 -15.46 4.34
N PRO A 538 -36.41 -16.12 4.68
CA PRO A 538 -37.21 -15.70 5.83
C PRO A 538 -36.37 -15.71 7.10
N ALA A 539 -36.71 -14.81 8.04
CA ALA A 539 -36.03 -14.72 9.31
C ALA A 539 -36.16 -16.03 10.09
N VAL A 540 -35.05 -16.57 10.57
CA VAL A 540 -35.00 -17.83 11.31
C VAL A 540 -34.85 -17.52 12.80
N ASN A 541 -35.85 -17.88 13.59
CA ASN A 541 -35.77 -17.83 15.06
C ASN A 541 -34.97 -19.02 15.56
N ALA A 542 -33.69 -18.81 15.81
CA ALA A 542 -32.77 -19.85 16.29
C ALA A 542 -32.90 -20.11 17.79
N VAL A 543 -33.35 -19.12 18.57
CA VAL A 543 -33.67 -19.24 19.99
C VAL A 543 -34.96 -18.46 20.24
N ASN A 544 -35.94 -19.06 20.90
CA ASN A 544 -37.29 -18.48 21.04
C ASN A 544 -37.81 -18.56 22.49
N GLY A 545 -37.47 -17.57 23.32
CA GLY A 545 -38.01 -17.43 24.68
C GLY A 545 -37.51 -18.49 25.65
N ILE A 546 -36.21 -18.80 25.64
CA ILE A 546 -35.63 -19.79 26.57
C ILE A 546 -35.45 -19.17 27.96
N ASN A 547 -35.97 -19.85 28.98
CA ASN A 547 -35.72 -19.60 30.40
C ASN A 547 -35.04 -20.83 31.00
N LEU A 548 -33.80 -20.68 31.46
CA LEU A 548 -33.00 -21.80 31.98
C LEU A 548 -32.02 -21.34 33.06
N THR A 549 -32.00 -22.07 34.17
CA THR A 549 -31.04 -21.85 35.26
C THR A 549 -30.12 -23.06 35.41
N ILE A 550 -28.81 -22.81 35.41
CA ILE A 550 -27.75 -23.81 35.55
C ILE A 550 -27.02 -23.55 36.87
N TYR A 551 -26.75 -24.62 37.60
CA TYR A 551 -26.20 -24.59 38.95
C TYR A 551 -24.73 -25.03 39.01
N GLU A 552 -24.01 -24.59 40.04
CA GLU A 552 -22.66 -25.07 40.34
C GLU A 552 -22.64 -26.51 40.84
N GLY A 553 -21.54 -27.23 40.55
CA GLY A 553 -21.26 -28.57 41.07
C GLY A 553 -21.89 -29.71 40.27
N GLN A 554 -22.51 -29.42 39.13
CA GLN A 554 -23.14 -30.39 38.24
C GLN A 554 -22.72 -30.18 36.79
N ILE A 555 -22.90 -31.23 35.99
CA ILE A 555 -22.79 -31.26 34.54
C ILE A 555 -24.20 -31.13 33.98
N THR A 556 -24.42 -30.12 33.13
CA THR A 556 -25.68 -29.93 32.43
C THR A 556 -25.49 -30.22 30.94
N ALA A 557 -26.30 -31.13 30.39
CA ALA A 557 -26.31 -31.43 28.97
C ALA A 557 -27.44 -30.68 28.26
N ILE A 558 -27.11 -30.04 27.14
CA ILE A 558 -28.10 -29.50 26.20
C ILE A 558 -28.21 -30.48 25.04
N LEU A 559 -29.37 -31.14 24.97
CA LEU A 559 -29.76 -32.11 23.97
C LEU A 559 -30.61 -31.43 22.89
N GLY A 560 -30.75 -32.10 21.76
CA GLY A 560 -31.58 -31.63 20.65
C GLY A 560 -31.05 -32.12 19.31
N HIS A 561 -31.85 -32.06 18.26
CA HIS A 561 -31.41 -32.39 16.91
C HIS A 561 -30.48 -31.31 16.33
N ASN A 562 -29.85 -31.59 15.19
CA ASN A 562 -29.07 -30.59 14.46
C ASN A 562 -30.01 -29.48 13.96
N GLY A 563 -29.62 -28.21 14.18
CA GLY A 563 -30.46 -27.06 13.85
C GLY A 563 -31.44 -26.62 14.96
N ALA A 564 -31.48 -27.28 16.12
CA ALA A 564 -32.32 -26.88 17.26
C ALA A 564 -31.89 -25.56 17.95
N GLY A 565 -30.76 -24.97 17.57
CA GLY A 565 -30.24 -23.73 18.16
C GLY A 565 -29.19 -23.90 19.27
N LYS A 566 -28.74 -25.13 19.56
CA LYS A 566 -27.72 -25.43 20.60
C LYS A 566 -26.44 -24.60 20.44
N SER A 567 -25.82 -24.64 19.26
CA SER A 567 -24.60 -23.88 18.97
C SER A 567 -24.86 -22.37 19.00
N THR A 568 -26.07 -21.91 18.63
CA THR A 568 -26.45 -20.49 18.76
C THR A 568 -26.47 -20.05 20.21
N LEU A 569 -27.04 -20.86 21.11
CA LEU A 569 -27.04 -20.59 22.55
C LEU A 569 -25.60 -20.51 23.11
N PHE A 570 -24.73 -21.44 22.70
CA PHE A 570 -23.32 -21.43 23.10
C PHE A 570 -22.55 -20.23 22.56
N ASN A 571 -22.83 -19.81 21.32
CA ASN A 571 -22.25 -18.60 20.75
C ASN A 571 -22.69 -17.33 21.50
N ILE A 572 -23.91 -17.32 22.06
CA ILE A 572 -24.35 -16.24 22.95
C ILE A 572 -23.61 -16.30 24.29
N LEU A 573 -23.55 -17.48 24.93
CA LEU A 573 -22.85 -17.68 26.21
C LEU A 573 -21.36 -17.30 26.16
N THR A 574 -20.71 -17.53 25.02
CA THR A 574 -19.28 -17.23 24.79
C THR A 574 -19.05 -15.81 24.24
N GLY A 575 -20.13 -15.06 24.01
CA GLY A 575 -20.09 -13.67 23.54
C GLY A 575 -19.62 -13.52 22.09
N LEU A 576 -19.71 -14.58 21.28
CA LEU A 576 -19.53 -14.52 19.82
C LEU A 576 -20.73 -13.85 19.13
N THR A 577 -21.92 -13.98 19.70
CA THR A 577 -23.16 -13.48 19.12
C THR A 577 -24.00 -12.77 20.17
N SER A 578 -24.43 -11.54 19.89
CA SER A 578 -25.37 -10.83 20.79
C SER A 578 -26.79 -11.42 20.68
N PRO A 579 -27.54 -11.51 21.79
CA PRO A 579 -28.95 -11.88 21.75
C PRO A 579 -29.80 -10.81 21.05
N THR A 580 -30.93 -11.21 20.48
CA THR A 580 -31.92 -10.28 19.87
C THR A 580 -32.81 -9.65 20.95
N SER A 581 -33.26 -10.46 21.91
CA SER A 581 -33.98 -10.02 23.12
C SER A 581 -33.63 -10.94 24.28
N GLY A 582 -33.96 -10.51 25.51
CA GLY A 582 -33.57 -11.21 26.74
C GLY A 582 -32.11 -10.99 27.14
N THR A 583 -31.66 -11.74 28.13
CA THR A 583 -30.28 -11.68 28.61
C THR A 583 -29.84 -12.97 29.32
N ILE A 584 -28.53 -13.12 29.48
CA ILE A 584 -27.92 -14.18 30.27
C ILE A 584 -27.05 -13.56 31.35
N TYR A 585 -27.26 -13.98 32.59
CA TYR A 585 -26.42 -13.62 33.73
C TYR A 585 -25.52 -14.80 34.11
N ILE A 586 -24.21 -14.58 34.11
CA ILE A 586 -23.20 -15.56 34.53
C ILE A 586 -22.55 -15.03 35.80
N PHE A 587 -22.79 -15.66 36.95
CA PHE A 587 -22.32 -15.18 38.26
C PHE A 587 -22.65 -13.70 38.54
N GLY A 588 -23.81 -13.24 38.05
CA GLY A 588 -24.27 -11.86 38.15
C GLY A 588 -23.71 -10.89 37.10
N TYR A 589 -22.82 -11.34 36.20
CA TYR A 589 -22.32 -10.57 35.05
C TYR A 589 -23.25 -10.71 33.84
N ASP A 590 -23.60 -9.60 33.18
CA ASP A 590 -24.48 -9.61 32.00
C ASP A 590 -23.66 -9.84 30.72
N VAL A 591 -24.01 -10.86 29.93
CA VAL A 591 -23.34 -11.21 28.66
C VAL A 591 -23.42 -10.09 27.61
N ARG A 592 -24.39 -9.17 27.71
CA ARG A 592 -24.55 -8.04 26.79
C ARG A 592 -23.57 -6.90 27.06
N ASP A 593 -23.05 -6.76 28.29
CA ASP A 593 -22.05 -5.72 28.60
C ASP A 593 -20.64 -6.23 28.21
N PRO A 594 -19.92 -5.55 27.29
CA PRO A 594 -18.57 -5.96 26.88
C PRO A 594 -17.56 -6.06 28.03
N ASN A 595 -17.71 -5.26 29.08
CA ASN A 595 -16.81 -5.28 30.24
C ASN A 595 -17.01 -6.55 31.07
N ASP A 596 -18.26 -6.87 31.35
CA ASP A 596 -18.68 -8.08 32.05
C ASP A 596 -18.29 -9.32 31.24
N MET A 597 -18.46 -9.29 29.92
CA MET A 597 -18.03 -10.35 29.01
C MET A 597 -16.52 -10.63 29.11
N THR A 598 -15.69 -9.60 29.31
CA THR A 598 -14.25 -9.77 29.50
C THR A 598 -13.95 -10.51 30.81
N MET A 599 -14.74 -10.27 31.87
CA MET A 599 -14.63 -11.01 33.12
C MET A 599 -15.12 -12.45 32.98
N ILE A 600 -16.24 -12.66 32.29
CA ILE A 600 -16.80 -13.99 31.98
C ILE A 600 -15.78 -14.83 31.22
N ARG A 601 -15.15 -14.29 30.16
CA ARG A 601 -14.14 -15.03 29.38
C ARG A 601 -12.92 -15.46 30.20
N ARG A 602 -12.54 -14.71 31.24
CA ARG A 602 -11.42 -15.08 32.12
C ARG A 602 -11.71 -16.29 33.00
N MET A 603 -12.98 -16.57 33.26
CA MET A 603 -13.42 -17.66 34.13
C MET A 603 -14.02 -18.84 33.36
N THR A 604 -14.12 -18.73 32.04
CA THR A 604 -14.74 -19.72 31.16
C THR A 604 -13.69 -20.39 30.27
N GLY A 605 -13.64 -21.72 30.29
CA GLY A 605 -12.96 -22.53 29.30
C GLY A 605 -13.94 -23.00 28.23
N VAL A 606 -13.55 -22.93 26.97
CA VAL A 606 -14.43 -23.27 25.83
C VAL A 606 -13.75 -24.28 24.93
N CYS A 607 -14.47 -25.36 24.61
CA CYS A 607 -14.15 -26.28 23.53
C CYS A 607 -15.21 -26.07 22.43
N PRO A 608 -14.90 -25.34 21.34
CA PRO A 608 -15.83 -25.13 20.23
C PRO A 608 -16.09 -26.41 19.44
N GLN A 609 -17.10 -26.43 18.57
CA GLN A 609 -17.40 -27.59 17.71
C GLN A 609 -16.25 -27.92 16.75
N HIS A 610 -15.66 -26.89 16.14
CA HIS A 610 -14.50 -27.01 15.26
C HIS A 610 -13.22 -26.72 16.04
N ASP A 611 -12.22 -27.61 15.97
CA ASP A 611 -10.99 -27.48 16.75
C ASP A 611 -10.14 -26.28 16.27
N ILE A 612 -9.91 -25.33 17.17
CA ILE A 612 -9.12 -24.11 16.90
C ILE A 612 -7.66 -24.38 17.26
N LEU A 613 -6.94 -25.04 16.35
CA LEU A 613 -5.57 -25.49 16.56
C LEU A 613 -4.62 -24.96 15.48
N PHE A 614 -3.38 -24.69 15.88
CA PHE A 614 -2.28 -24.30 14.99
C PHE A 614 -1.52 -25.54 14.51
N GLU A 615 -1.69 -25.91 13.24
CA GLU A 615 -1.14 -27.16 12.69
C GLU A 615 0.39 -27.31 12.82
N THR A 616 1.13 -26.20 12.87
CA THR A 616 2.59 -26.15 12.95
C THR A 616 3.14 -26.23 14.38
N LEU A 617 2.30 -26.04 15.40
CA LEU A 617 2.68 -26.12 16.81
C LEU A 617 2.47 -27.54 17.37
N THR A 618 3.11 -27.86 18.50
CA THR A 618 2.91 -29.13 19.22
C THR A 618 1.83 -29.00 20.30
N PRO A 619 1.21 -30.10 20.79
CA PRO A 619 0.27 -30.06 21.93
C PRO A 619 0.82 -29.33 23.14
N LYS A 620 2.09 -29.58 23.48
CA LYS A 620 2.77 -28.90 24.58
C LYS A 620 2.80 -27.38 24.34
N GLU A 621 3.21 -26.94 23.16
CA GLU A 621 3.26 -25.51 22.81
C GLU A 621 1.88 -24.84 22.85
N HIS A 622 0.83 -25.53 22.43
CA HIS A 622 -0.54 -25.03 22.55
C HIS A 622 -0.91 -24.78 24.02
N LEU A 623 -0.69 -25.78 24.87
CA LEU A 623 -1.04 -25.68 26.29
C LEU A 623 -0.20 -24.61 26.99
N TYR A 624 1.09 -24.47 26.65
CA TYR A 624 1.92 -23.35 27.13
C TYR A 624 1.36 -21.99 26.73
N PHE A 625 0.94 -21.84 25.47
CA PHE A 625 0.34 -20.61 24.99
C PHE A 625 -0.99 -20.29 25.72
N PHE A 626 -1.91 -21.25 25.80
CA PHE A 626 -3.21 -21.04 26.45
C PHE A 626 -3.11 -20.88 27.98
N ALA A 627 -2.14 -21.52 28.63
CA ALA A 627 -1.81 -21.27 30.04
C ALA A 627 -1.41 -19.81 30.28
N ALA A 628 -0.57 -19.25 29.39
CA ALA A 628 -0.19 -17.84 29.46
C ALA A 628 -1.37 -16.90 29.14
N VAL A 629 -2.24 -17.27 28.20
CA VAL A 629 -3.47 -16.51 27.88
C VAL A 629 -4.38 -16.41 29.11
N ARG A 630 -4.53 -17.51 29.86
CA ARG A 630 -5.32 -17.55 31.11
C ARG A 630 -4.66 -16.83 32.28
N GLY A 631 -3.39 -16.43 32.17
CA GLY A 631 -2.65 -15.73 33.21
C GLY A 631 -2.15 -16.65 34.33
N ILE A 632 -1.87 -17.92 34.03
CA ILE A 632 -1.23 -18.83 34.98
C ILE A 632 0.20 -18.32 35.26
N PRO A 633 0.63 -18.19 36.53
CA PRO A 633 1.98 -17.73 36.84
C PRO A 633 3.05 -18.57 36.15
N PRO A 634 4.10 -17.97 35.54
CA PRO A 634 5.12 -18.70 34.79
C PRO A 634 5.76 -19.88 35.53
N SER A 635 5.90 -19.79 36.86
CA SER A 635 6.42 -20.84 37.72
C SER A 635 5.55 -22.11 37.76
N LEU A 636 4.24 -21.99 37.56
CA LEU A 636 3.26 -23.08 37.62
C LEU A 636 2.86 -23.61 36.24
N VAL A 637 3.22 -22.91 35.17
CA VAL A 637 2.82 -23.27 33.80
C VAL A 637 3.32 -24.68 33.44
N ASP A 638 4.58 -25.01 33.69
CA ASP A 638 5.12 -26.33 33.31
C ASP A 638 4.42 -27.48 34.04
N SER A 639 4.16 -27.33 35.34
CA SER A 639 3.42 -28.33 36.12
C SER A 639 1.99 -28.50 35.62
N GLU A 640 1.29 -27.41 35.30
CA GLU A 640 -0.11 -27.47 34.83
C GLU A 640 -0.21 -28.03 33.41
N VAL A 641 0.74 -27.69 32.52
CA VAL A 641 0.82 -28.26 31.17
C VAL A 641 1.08 -29.77 31.23
N LYS A 642 2.05 -30.23 32.04
CA LYS A 642 2.33 -31.66 32.21
C LYS A 642 1.16 -32.43 32.82
N LYS A 643 0.45 -31.82 33.78
CA LYS A 643 -0.78 -32.37 34.36
C LYS A 643 -1.86 -32.51 33.28
N THR A 644 -2.12 -31.45 32.52
CA THR A 644 -3.15 -31.42 31.47
C THR A 644 -2.86 -32.42 30.35
N LEU A 645 -1.59 -32.57 29.94
CA LEU A 645 -1.18 -33.57 28.94
C LEU A 645 -1.41 -35.01 29.39
N ARG A 646 -1.24 -35.29 30.68
CA ARG A 646 -1.55 -36.61 31.27
C ARG A 646 -3.04 -36.83 31.39
N ASP A 647 -3.77 -35.81 31.84
CA ASP A 647 -5.23 -35.89 31.96
C ASP A 647 -5.86 -36.21 30.61
N ILE A 648 -5.46 -35.55 29.52
CA ILE A 648 -6.04 -35.79 28.18
C ILE A 648 -5.39 -36.95 27.41
N ASP A 649 -4.48 -37.72 28.02
CA ASP A 649 -3.82 -38.86 27.38
C ASP A 649 -3.10 -38.48 26.06
N LEU A 650 -2.32 -37.39 26.10
CA LEU A 650 -1.49 -36.90 24.98
C LEU A 650 -0.01 -36.74 25.36
N PHE A 651 0.42 -37.30 26.49
CA PHE A 651 1.80 -37.15 26.96
C PHE A 651 2.83 -37.71 25.96
N ASP A 652 2.55 -38.87 25.36
CA ASP A 652 3.47 -39.53 24.42
C ASP A 652 3.59 -38.80 23.07
N THR A 653 2.58 -38.01 22.71
CA THR A 653 2.54 -37.22 21.46
C THR A 653 2.75 -35.73 21.70
N ALA A 654 3.21 -35.34 22.89
CA ALA A 654 3.32 -33.95 23.32
C ALA A 654 4.24 -33.09 22.44
N GLU A 655 5.26 -33.69 21.82
CA GLU A 655 6.23 -33.04 20.93
C GLU A 655 5.91 -33.25 19.43
N THR A 656 4.89 -34.05 19.11
CA THR A 656 4.44 -34.28 17.73
C THR A 656 3.65 -33.06 17.25
N ARG A 657 3.91 -32.58 16.03
CA ARG A 657 3.16 -31.43 15.48
C ARG A 657 1.69 -31.78 15.28
N VAL A 658 0.80 -30.83 15.54
CA VAL A 658 -0.66 -31.03 15.46
C VAL A 658 -1.11 -31.52 14.07
N LYS A 659 -0.44 -31.12 12.99
CA LYS A 659 -0.73 -31.63 11.64
C LYS A 659 -0.66 -33.16 11.49
N HIS A 660 0.09 -33.85 12.35
CA HIS A 660 0.26 -35.31 12.33
C HIS A 660 -0.62 -36.04 13.36
N LEU A 661 -1.40 -35.31 14.16
CA LEU A 661 -2.33 -35.92 15.12
C LEU A 661 -3.59 -36.41 14.43
N SER A 662 -4.17 -37.49 14.95
CA SER A 662 -5.49 -37.98 14.52
C SER A 662 -6.60 -36.98 14.90
N GLY A 663 -7.77 -37.05 14.25
CA GLY A 663 -8.91 -36.21 14.59
C GLY A 663 -9.30 -36.30 16.07
N GLY A 664 -9.35 -37.52 16.63
CA GLY A 664 -9.64 -37.72 18.05
C GLY A 664 -8.56 -37.13 18.98
N GLN A 665 -7.28 -37.17 18.61
CA GLN A 665 -6.20 -36.53 19.36
C GLN A 665 -6.29 -34.99 19.32
N LYS A 666 -6.64 -34.41 18.16
CA LYS A 666 -6.93 -32.98 18.03
C LYS A 666 -8.09 -32.57 18.94
N ARG A 667 -9.12 -33.40 19.00
CA ARG A 667 -10.27 -33.18 19.88
C ARG A 667 -9.89 -33.23 21.36
N LYS A 668 -9.11 -34.24 21.78
CA LYS A 668 -8.54 -34.33 23.14
C LYS A 668 -7.75 -33.07 23.50
N LEU A 669 -6.94 -32.54 22.57
CA LEU A 669 -6.19 -31.30 22.77
C LEU A 669 -7.11 -30.08 22.95
N SER A 670 -8.17 -29.97 22.14
CA SER A 670 -9.18 -28.91 22.24
C SER A 670 -9.86 -28.90 23.62
N VAL A 671 -10.24 -30.07 24.12
CA VAL A 671 -10.76 -30.23 25.49
C VAL A 671 -9.69 -29.89 26.54
N GLY A 672 -8.44 -30.29 26.32
CA GLY A 672 -7.28 -29.90 27.14
C GLY A 672 -7.13 -28.38 27.28
N ILE A 673 -7.28 -27.65 26.18
CA ILE A 673 -7.25 -26.18 26.15
C ILE A 673 -8.44 -25.59 26.91
N ALA A 674 -9.60 -26.24 26.91
CA ALA A 674 -10.76 -25.81 27.69
C ALA A 674 -10.55 -26.01 29.21
N ILE A 675 -9.85 -27.06 29.65
CA ILE A 675 -9.67 -27.37 31.08
C ILE A 675 -8.44 -26.74 31.75
N ILE A 676 -7.44 -26.32 30.98
CA ILE A 676 -6.15 -25.83 31.51
C ILE A 676 -6.32 -24.62 32.44
N GLY A 677 -5.61 -24.56 33.57
CA GLY A 677 -5.72 -23.43 34.50
C GLY A 677 -7.02 -23.37 35.29
N ASP A 678 -7.75 -24.49 35.34
CA ASP A 678 -8.87 -24.74 36.22
C ASP A 678 -9.98 -23.67 36.21
N PRO A 679 -10.65 -23.46 35.05
CA PRO A 679 -11.68 -22.44 34.92
C PRO A 679 -12.91 -22.81 35.77
N LYS A 680 -13.68 -21.79 36.18
CA LYS A 680 -14.93 -22.00 36.94
C LYS A 680 -16.06 -22.55 36.08
N ILE A 681 -16.08 -22.16 34.80
CA ILE A 681 -17.08 -22.57 33.83
C ILE A 681 -16.37 -23.30 32.69
N ILE A 682 -16.88 -24.45 32.29
CA ILE A 682 -16.37 -25.22 31.15
C ILE A 682 -17.54 -25.43 30.19
N ILE A 683 -17.43 -24.89 28.98
CA ILE A 683 -18.43 -24.98 27.92
C ILE A 683 -17.86 -25.88 26.81
N LEU A 684 -18.52 -26.99 26.51
CA LEU A 684 -18.04 -28.01 25.56
C LEU A 684 -19.08 -28.26 24.48
N ASP A 685 -18.80 -27.83 23.25
CA ASP A 685 -19.72 -28.03 22.12
C ASP A 685 -19.38 -29.33 21.39
N GLU A 686 -20.12 -30.41 21.63
CA GLU A 686 -19.90 -31.77 21.10
C GLU A 686 -18.50 -32.37 21.42
N PRO A 687 -18.05 -32.44 22.68
CA PRO A 687 -16.66 -32.75 23.05
C PRO A 687 -16.16 -34.12 22.56
N THR A 688 -17.05 -35.09 22.33
CA THR A 688 -16.68 -36.48 22.01
C THR A 688 -16.92 -36.87 20.55
N ALA A 689 -17.31 -35.91 19.71
CA ALA A 689 -17.44 -36.10 18.27
C ALA A 689 -16.09 -36.51 17.65
N GLY A 690 -16.07 -37.61 16.89
CA GLY A 690 -14.87 -38.11 16.21
C GLY A 690 -13.81 -38.77 17.11
N VAL A 691 -14.13 -39.01 18.39
CA VAL A 691 -13.25 -39.70 19.35
C VAL A 691 -13.65 -41.18 19.46
N ASP A 692 -12.66 -42.08 19.55
CA ASP A 692 -12.87 -43.51 19.71
C ASP A 692 -13.57 -43.85 21.06
N PRO A 693 -14.28 -45.00 21.16
CA PRO A 693 -15.07 -45.33 22.34
C PRO A 693 -14.27 -45.38 23.66
N TYR A 694 -13.01 -45.81 23.63
CA TYR A 694 -12.17 -45.90 24.83
C TYR A 694 -11.79 -44.49 25.31
N SER A 695 -11.26 -43.67 24.40
CA SER A 695 -10.92 -42.28 24.66
C SER A 695 -12.13 -41.45 25.11
N ARG A 696 -13.32 -41.76 24.61
CA ARG A 696 -14.57 -41.11 25.03
C ARG A 696 -14.86 -41.35 26.52
N ARG A 697 -14.79 -42.60 26.98
CA ARG A 697 -14.98 -42.94 28.40
C ARG A 697 -13.93 -42.30 29.29
N HIS A 698 -12.69 -42.22 28.82
CA HIS A 698 -11.63 -41.51 29.53
C HIS A 698 -11.92 -40.00 29.64
N MET A 699 -12.37 -39.37 28.55
CA MET A 699 -12.79 -37.96 28.59
C MET A 699 -13.94 -37.72 29.58
N TRP A 700 -14.91 -38.64 29.60
CA TRP A 700 -16.03 -38.58 30.54
C TRP A 700 -15.59 -38.63 32.00
N SER A 701 -14.65 -39.51 32.34
CA SER A 701 -14.13 -39.59 33.72
C SER A 701 -13.39 -38.32 34.13
N ILE A 702 -12.63 -37.68 33.22
CA ILE A 702 -11.98 -36.39 33.50
C ILE A 702 -13.02 -35.31 33.82
N LEU A 703 -14.09 -35.21 33.02
CA LEU A 703 -15.15 -34.22 33.23
C LEU A 703 -15.88 -34.45 34.55
N GLN A 704 -16.23 -35.69 34.86
CA GLN A 704 -16.86 -36.05 36.14
C GLN A 704 -15.95 -35.75 37.33
N ASN A 705 -14.65 -36.04 37.24
CA ASN A 705 -13.69 -35.76 38.32
C ASN A 705 -13.49 -34.25 38.55
N ARG A 706 -13.70 -33.42 37.52
CA ARG A 706 -13.54 -31.96 37.61
C ARG A 706 -14.84 -31.20 37.90
N LYS A 707 -15.98 -31.87 38.13
CA LYS A 707 -17.29 -31.19 38.33
C LYS A 707 -17.41 -30.41 39.64
N HIS A 708 -16.68 -30.81 40.69
CA HIS A 708 -16.81 -30.20 42.01
C HIS A 708 -16.45 -28.71 41.99
N GLY A 709 -17.39 -27.86 42.46
CA GLY A 709 -17.20 -26.41 42.52
C GLY A 709 -17.14 -25.70 41.16
N LYS A 710 -17.59 -26.37 40.09
CA LYS A 710 -17.57 -25.83 38.72
C LYS A 710 -18.90 -26.01 38.03
N VAL A 711 -19.06 -25.29 36.93
CA VAL A 711 -20.20 -25.44 36.02
C VAL A 711 -19.70 -26.04 34.73
N ILE A 712 -20.14 -27.25 34.39
CA ILE A 712 -19.81 -27.89 33.12
C ILE A 712 -21.09 -27.92 32.28
N LEU A 713 -21.05 -27.25 31.14
CA LEU A 713 -22.14 -27.23 30.17
C LEU A 713 -21.66 -27.93 28.89
N LEU A 714 -22.35 -28.97 28.47
CA LEU A 714 -22.02 -29.69 27.25
C LEU A 714 -23.21 -29.73 26.30
N THR A 715 -22.96 -29.61 25.00
CA THR A 715 -23.93 -30.01 23.97
C THR A 715 -23.59 -31.41 23.50
N THR A 716 -24.61 -32.22 23.25
CA THR A 716 -24.44 -33.49 22.55
C THR A 716 -25.70 -33.85 21.81
N HIS A 717 -25.55 -34.64 20.74
CA HIS A 717 -26.67 -35.30 20.06
C HIS A 717 -26.77 -36.78 20.45
N PHE A 718 -25.83 -37.30 21.25
CA PHE A 718 -25.86 -38.66 21.77
C PHE A 718 -26.58 -38.69 23.12
N MET A 719 -27.79 -39.29 23.15
CA MET A 719 -28.53 -39.43 24.41
C MET A 719 -27.74 -40.24 25.45
N ASP A 720 -27.09 -41.33 25.03
CA ASP A 720 -26.25 -42.16 25.91
C ASP A 720 -25.16 -41.36 26.63
N GLU A 721 -24.57 -40.35 25.96
CA GLU A 721 -23.56 -39.49 26.55
C GLU A 721 -24.16 -38.60 27.63
N ALA A 722 -25.31 -37.99 27.36
CA ALA A 722 -26.00 -37.16 28.34
C ALA A 722 -26.52 -37.98 29.52
N ASP A 723 -26.95 -39.22 29.30
CA ASP A 723 -27.43 -40.13 30.34
C ASP A 723 -26.32 -40.53 31.32
N ILE A 724 -25.10 -40.73 30.83
CA ILE A 724 -23.95 -41.12 31.64
C ILE A 724 -23.30 -39.92 32.34
N LEU A 725 -23.24 -38.76 31.66
CA LEU A 725 -22.49 -37.61 32.15
C LEU A 725 -23.31 -36.61 32.96
N ALA A 726 -24.53 -36.29 32.53
CA ALA A 726 -25.22 -35.10 32.97
C ALA A 726 -26.22 -35.39 34.09
N GLU A 727 -26.11 -34.65 35.19
CA GLU A 727 -27.10 -34.68 36.26
C GLU A 727 -28.40 -33.98 35.86
N ARG A 728 -28.34 -32.99 34.96
CA ARG A 728 -29.53 -32.32 34.39
C ARG A 728 -29.43 -32.22 32.87
N LYS A 729 -30.57 -32.38 32.21
CA LYS A 729 -30.70 -32.36 30.75
C LYS A 729 -31.71 -31.30 30.37
N ALA A 730 -31.33 -30.42 29.45
CA ALA A 730 -32.24 -29.50 28.77
C ALA A 730 -32.41 -30.02 27.33
N VAL A 731 -33.64 -30.32 26.92
CA VAL A 731 -33.97 -30.93 25.61
C VAL A 731 -34.58 -29.91 24.68
#